data_AF-A0A3G9CXY6-F1
#
_entry.id   AF-A0A3G9CXY6-F1
#
_cell.length_a   1.000
_cell.length_b   1.000
_cell.length_c   1.000
_cell.angle_alpha   90.00
_cell.angle_beta   90.00
_cell.angle_gamma   90.00
#
_symmetry.space_group_name_H-M   'P 1'
#
loop_
_entity.id
_entity.type
_entity.pdbx_description
1 polymer ?
#
loop_
_entity_poly.entity_id
_entity_poly.type
_entity_poly.pdbx_seq_one_letter_code
_entity_poly.pdbx_strand_id
1 'polypeptide(L)'
;MLNMRKFAFFLAAFALLLVLSNGAEAAVYNNNTGQSYSTIQEAINNASEGHTLIADPGVYQENIIIDKNNITLIKNQTTNNTAIINATNTNQPVINITKNNVQIIGFTIKNGYYGIYLYGSDNTIYNNTITNNSWDGIFLDHSSNNTIYNNTITNNSDGIFLYYSSNNTIYNNTITNNSEYGIYLYGSSSSVLRGNVVEDCGRGFSVEGSGVEYFIQDVDTSNTIDGKPIYYLVGYTNMVYDGVAMGYLALVNCENITVMNVELSGNGQGILIVNTTNSKIQNSNITNNDHGIYLQYSEYNTIYNNTITNNSWHGIYLYSGSSNTIYNNTITNNSGHGIYLSDSNNTISNNTITNNGDGIWLYGSGSNMISGNYFIENRQQIGGDPSGNYWNTTEGGNYWSDYTGDDLNGDGIGDIPYRQDQKPLIVDLMIENLTVTSSTIQVNVRNNGKADITKIDPNAKFPVKITYDSTEYLQYLNSLTPGGEQTITQNITASPGTHNITANILYNETTHYLQNTTIRDANTANNIKNTTKEFKTNITANNLNVTPTSGVAPLNVTVSCKLTNTGEVAGDYTAELKINSAVVDSQTVTVGAGETKTVTFTRTLEAGTYNITIDDLAPTAVTVLRPANITASNLTVTPTSGVAPLNVTASCTLTNTGDVAGDYTAELMINGIVVANQTVTVGAGETKTVTFNRTLGAGTYNVTIDGLAPIAVSVTPAGVSLGDLVSAANMVKAYHERYGRLPSRVVIVGQNYTMSQLLYLLTKATVNINVGNLSPIAPRAVGAPTAPGGSYRSGRLYKSAYVQVAANILSFIDSYGRAPNYASTSLGRIPFQRLVYMYTKIIAFYGTYHRLPNYVTI
;
A
#
# COMPACT_ATOMS: atom_id res chain seq x y z
N MET A 1 -1.48 68.49 -7.28
CA MET A 1 -2.81 68.94 -6.81
C MET A 1 -3.82 69.07 -7.97
N LEU A 2 -4.03 68.02 -8.78
CA LEU A 2 -5.04 68.04 -9.86
C LEU A 2 -5.83 66.72 -10.03
N ASN A 3 -5.66 65.73 -9.13
CA ASN A 3 -6.35 64.43 -9.23
C ASN A 3 -7.37 64.15 -8.11
N MET A 4 -7.55 65.04 -7.13
CA MET A 4 -8.57 64.86 -6.08
C MET A 4 -9.91 65.54 -6.38
N ARG A 5 -10.00 66.39 -7.41
CA ARG A 5 -11.24 67.11 -7.74
C ARG A 5 -12.14 66.42 -8.77
N LYS A 6 -11.68 65.36 -9.45
CA LYS A 6 -12.51 64.55 -10.36
C LYS A 6 -13.19 63.35 -9.66
N PHE A 7 -12.74 62.96 -8.46
CA PHE A 7 -13.31 61.84 -7.70
C PHE A 7 -14.56 62.26 -6.90
N ALA A 8 -14.65 63.51 -6.45
CA ALA A 8 -15.80 64.01 -5.70
C ALA A 8 -17.05 64.27 -6.58
N PHE A 9 -16.88 64.55 -7.88
CA PHE A 9 -18.01 64.80 -8.79
C PHE A 9 -18.67 63.52 -9.32
N PHE A 10 -17.95 62.38 -9.33
CA PHE A 10 -18.54 61.08 -9.70
C PHE A 10 -19.31 60.42 -8.54
N LEU A 11 -18.92 60.69 -7.29
CA LEU A 11 -19.66 60.21 -6.11
C LEU A 11 -20.99 60.97 -5.89
N ALA A 12 -21.02 62.27 -6.19
CA ALA A 12 -22.24 63.07 -6.08
C ALA A 12 -23.25 62.78 -7.21
N ALA A 13 -22.81 62.48 -8.43
CA ALA A 13 -23.69 62.15 -9.55
C ALA A 13 -24.31 60.74 -9.44
N PHE A 14 -23.66 59.80 -8.76
CA PHE A 14 -24.23 58.46 -8.49
C PHE A 14 -25.20 58.47 -7.30
N ALA A 15 -24.97 59.34 -6.31
CA ALA A 15 -25.91 59.56 -5.20
C ALA A 15 -27.18 60.33 -5.63
N LEU A 16 -27.10 61.15 -6.70
CA LEU A 16 -28.23 61.95 -7.18
C LEU A 16 -29.06 61.27 -8.29
N LEU A 17 -28.59 60.16 -8.90
CA LEU A 17 -29.39 59.33 -9.81
C LEU A 17 -30.22 58.24 -9.09
N LEU A 18 -30.09 58.11 -7.77
CA LEU A 18 -30.85 57.19 -6.93
C LEU A 18 -32.11 57.83 -6.30
N VAL A 19 -32.42 59.09 -6.61
CA VAL A 19 -33.57 59.81 -6.01
C VAL A 19 -34.69 60.12 -7.02
N LEU A 20 -34.61 59.64 -8.27
CA LEU A 20 -35.69 59.77 -9.24
C LEU A 20 -35.90 58.49 -10.06
N SER A 21 -36.20 57.39 -9.37
CA SER A 21 -37.28 56.53 -9.83
C SER A 21 -38.34 56.55 -8.73
N ASN A 22 -39.47 57.21 -8.98
CA ASN A 22 -40.72 56.91 -8.28
C ASN A 22 -41.14 55.49 -8.70
N GLY A 23 -40.37 54.48 -8.29
CA GLY A 23 -40.77 53.09 -8.30
C GLY A 23 -41.72 52.93 -7.13
N ALA A 24 -42.91 52.39 -7.39
CA ALA A 24 -43.90 52.11 -6.37
C ALA A 24 -43.24 51.43 -5.15
N GLU A 25 -43.63 51.84 -3.93
CA GLU A 25 -43.28 51.09 -2.71
C GLU A 25 -43.64 49.60 -2.94
N ALA A 26 -42.76 48.70 -2.51
CA ALA A 26 -42.98 47.26 -2.65
C ALA A 26 -44.31 46.90 -1.99
N ALA A 27 -45.32 46.61 -2.81
CA ALA A 27 -46.67 46.36 -2.35
C ALA A 27 -46.90 44.85 -2.20
N VAL A 28 -47.85 44.49 -1.36
CA VAL A 28 -48.37 43.13 -1.23
C VAL A 28 -49.83 43.16 -1.66
N TYR A 29 -50.13 42.44 -2.74
CA TYR A 29 -51.46 42.37 -3.34
C TYR A 29 -52.19 41.12 -2.88
N ASN A 30 -53.37 41.28 -2.28
CA ASN A 30 -54.26 40.15 -2.02
C ASN A 30 -55.08 39.85 -3.27
N ASN A 31 -54.76 38.75 -3.94
CA ASN A 31 -55.37 38.36 -5.21
C ASN A 31 -56.86 38.03 -5.09
N ASN A 32 -57.34 37.69 -3.90
CA ASN A 32 -58.73 37.32 -3.67
C ASN A 32 -59.61 38.55 -3.43
N THR A 33 -59.08 39.62 -2.82
CA THR A 33 -59.86 40.82 -2.48
C THR A 33 -59.56 42.01 -3.39
N GLY A 34 -58.45 41.98 -4.12
CA GLY A 34 -57.96 43.09 -4.93
C GLY A 34 -57.32 44.22 -4.11
N GLN A 35 -57.18 44.06 -2.80
CA GLN A 35 -56.59 45.06 -1.91
C GLN A 35 -55.06 44.97 -1.92
N SER A 36 -54.40 46.12 -1.76
CA SER A 36 -52.94 46.21 -1.65
C SER A 36 -52.54 46.74 -0.28
N TYR A 37 -51.43 46.23 0.24
CA TYR A 37 -50.87 46.57 1.55
C TYR A 37 -49.39 46.93 1.39
N SER A 38 -48.84 47.70 2.31
CA SER A 38 -47.42 48.09 2.30
C SER A 38 -46.51 47.07 2.98
N THR A 39 -47.08 46.12 3.73
CA THR A 39 -46.36 45.09 4.47
C THR A 39 -46.99 43.72 4.27
N ILE A 40 -46.19 42.66 4.39
CA ILE A 40 -46.68 41.28 4.28
C ILE A 40 -47.56 40.94 5.48
N GLN A 41 -47.18 41.35 6.69
CA GLN A 41 -47.95 41.03 7.89
C GLN A 41 -49.34 41.67 7.86
N GLU A 42 -49.48 42.91 7.39
CA GLU A 42 -50.78 43.56 7.27
C GLU A 42 -51.68 42.82 6.26
N ALA A 43 -51.11 42.38 5.13
CA ALA A 43 -51.83 41.57 4.15
C ALA A 43 -52.33 40.25 4.74
N ILE A 44 -51.52 39.58 5.58
CA ILE A 44 -51.90 38.35 6.30
C ILE A 44 -52.99 38.62 7.34
N ASN A 45 -52.89 39.74 8.08
CA ASN A 45 -53.87 40.10 9.11
C ASN A 45 -55.27 40.30 8.51
N ASN A 46 -55.34 40.85 7.30
CA ASN A 46 -56.59 41.11 6.57
C ASN A 46 -57.02 39.97 5.63
N ALA A 47 -56.19 38.94 5.47
CA ALA A 47 -56.53 37.77 4.67
C ALA A 47 -57.52 36.85 5.40
N SER A 48 -58.43 36.24 4.64
CA SER A 48 -59.17 35.05 5.11
C SER A 48 -58.43 33.78 4.71
N GLU A 49 -58.75 32.65 5.34
CA GLU A 49 -58.19 31.35 4.94
C GLU A 49 -58.46 31.07 3.46
N GLY A 50 -57.47 30.53 2.76
CA GLY A 50 -57.54 30.27 1.31
C GLY A 50 -57.06 31.44 0.43
N HIS A 51 -56.72 32.58 1.01
CA HIS A 51 -56.25 33.73 0.25
C HIS A 51 -54.81 33.56 -0.27
N THR A 52 -54.56 34.14 -1.44
CA THR A 52 -53.25 34.25 -2.09
C THR A 52 -52.75 35.69 -2.02
N LEU A 53 -51.57 35.87 -1.45
CA LEU A 53 -50.87 37.14 -1.25
C LEU A 53 -49.65 37.17 -2.16
N ILE A 54 -49.61 38.14 -3.07
CA ILE A 54 -48.56 38.32 -4.06
C ILE A 54 -47.71 39.52 -3.65
N ALA A 55 -46.43 39.29 -3.32
CA ALA A 55 -45.51 40.34 -2.90
C ALA A 55 -44.63 40.80 -4.07
N ASP A 56 -44.62 42.09 -4.37
CA ASP A 56 -43.75 42.66 -5.38
C ASP A 56 -42.26 42.53 -5.01
N PRO A 57 -41.34 42.58 -6.00
CA PRO A 57 -39.92 42.62 -5.70
C PRO A 57 -39.57 43.84 -4.85
N GLY A 58 -38.73 43.63 -3.84
CA GLY A 58 -38.43 44.66 -2.84
C GLY A 58 -37.85 44.05 -1.58
N VAL A 59 -37.62 44.89 -0.57
CA VAL A 59 -37.15 44.46 0.76
C VAL A 59 -38.25 44.73 1.78
N TYR A 60 -38.78 43.66 2.35
CA TYR A 60 -39.75 43.67 3.45
C TYR A 60 -38.99 43.49 4.77
N GLN A 61 -38.99 44.53 5.59
CA GLN A 61 -38.30 44.55 6.89
C GLN A 61 -39.28 44.10 7.99
N GLU A 62 -39.44 42.78 8.13
CA GLU A 62 -40.51 42.20 8.94
C GLU A 62 -40.11 40.84 9.51
N ASN A 63 -40.73 40.46 10.63
CA ASN A 63 -40.84 39.07 11.06
C ASN A 63 -42.30 38.67 10.88
N ILE A 64 -42.57 37.63 10.08
CA ILE A 64 -43.92 37.28 9.62
C ILE A 64 -44.49 36.15 10.48
N ILE A 65 -45.73 36.28 10.90
CA ILE A 65 -46.52 35.24 11.58
C ILE A 65 -47.71 34.89 10.70
N ILE A 66 -47.78 33.62 10.28
CA ILE A 66 -48.92 33.05 9.57
C ILE A 66 -49.70 32.18 10.55
N ASP A 67 -50.87 32.70 10.94
CA ASP A 67 -51.75 32.16 11.97
C ASP A 67 -53.11 31.69 11.42
N LYS A 68 -53.22 31.59 10.09
CA LYS A 68 -54.42 31.16 9.35
C LYS A 68 -54.09 29.98 8.43
N ASN A 69 -55.03 29.05 8.28
CA ASN A 69 -54.84 27.92 7.36
C ASN A 69 -54.93 28.38 5.90
N ASN A 70 -54.35 27.60 4.99
CA ASN A 70 -54.54 27.74 3.55
C ASN A 70 -54.08 29.11 2.98
N ILE A 71 -53.10 29.77 3.60
CA ILE A 71 -52.52 31.01 3.08
C ILE A 71 -51.44 30.69 2.05
N THR A 72 -51.52 31.28 0.86
CA THR A 72 -50.42 31.24 -0.12
C THR A 72 -49.72 32.59 -0.15
N LEU A 73 -48.44 32.63 0.20
CA LEU A 73 -47.58 33.80 0.05
C LEU A 73 -46.57 33.53 -1.07
N ILE A 74 -46.62 34.35 -2.12
CA ILE A 74 -45.83 34.16 -3.34
C ILE A 74 -45.17 35.45 -3.80
N LYS A 75 -43.90 35.38 -4.21
CA LYS A 75 -43.25 36.48 -4.91
C LYS A 75 -43.94 36.73 -6.25
N ASN A 76 -44.18 37.99 -6.61
CA ASN A 76 -44.61 38.39 -7.93
C ASN A 76 -43.62 37.89 -9.01
N GLN A 77 -44.09 36.95 -9.84
CA GLN A 77 -43.28 36.28 -10.86
C GLN A 77 -43.19 37.06 -12.19
N THR A 78 -43.83 38.21 -12.32
CA THR A 78 -43.78 39.03 -13.55
C THR A 78 -42.43 39.70 -13.79
N THR A 79 -41.52 39.64 -12.82
CA THR A 79 -40.16 40.17 -12.94
C THR A 79 -39.12 39.17 -12.43
N ASN A 80 -37.88 39.32 -12.89
CA ASN A 80 -36.74 38.53 -12.39
C ASN A 80 -36.16 39.07 -11.08
N ASN A 81 -36.67 40.20 -10.56
CA ASN A 81 -36.16 40.81 -9.34
C ASN A 81 -36.56 39.97 -8.11
N THR A 82 -35.79 40.07 -7.04
CA THR A 82 -36.00 39.33 -5.78
C THR A 82 -36.95 40.07 -4.85
N ALA A 83 -37.86 39.35 -4.18
CA ALA A 83 -38.52 39.82 -2.97
C ALA A 83 -37.78 39.26 -1.76
N ILE A 84 -37.29 40.14 -0.91
CA ILE A 84 -36.45 39.82 0.25
C ILE A 84 -37.29 40.06 1.51
N ILE A 85 -37.48 39.04 2.34
CA ILE A 85 -38.00 39.17 3.69
C ILE A 85 -36.79 39.15 4.62
N ASN A 86 -36.50 40.30 5.23
CA ASN A 86 -35.37 40.50 6.11
C ASN A 86 -35.89 40.74 7.52
N ALA A 87 -35.48 39.91 8.48
CA ALA A 87 -35.94 40.07 9.85
C ALA A 87 -35.59 41.44 10.42
N THR A 88 -36.54 42.04 11.15
CA THR A 88 -36.30 43.23 11.98
C THR A 88 -35.80 42.86 13.36
N ASN A 89 -36.27 41.73 13.90
CA ASN A 89 -35.76 41.11 15.12
C ASN A 89 -35.00 39.82 14.77
N THR A 90 -33.68 39.86 14.92
CA THR A 90 -32.77 38.74 14.61
C THR A 90 -32.89 37.57 15.59
N ASN A 91 -33.56 37.75 16.74
CA ASN A 91 -33.80 36.71 17.74
C ASN A 91 -35.17 36.04 17.58
N GLN A 92 -35.84 36.23 16.44
CA GLN A 92 -37.11 35.62 16.09
C GLN A 92 -37.02 35.01 14.68
N PRO A 93 -37.87 34.03 14.35
CA PRO A 93 -37.96 33.50 12.99
C PRO A 93 -38.27 34.62 11.98
N VAL A 94 -37.72 34.55 10.76
CA VAL A 94 -38.12 35.46 9.68
C VAL A 94 -39.58 35.19 9.29
N ILE A 95 -39.95 33.91 9.18
CA ILE A 95 -41.33 33.47 8.97
C ILE A 95 -41.67 32.38 9.99
N ASN A 96 -42.74 32.58 10.75
CA ASN A 96 -43.31 31.62 11.70
C ASN A 96 -44.67 31.14 11.19
N ILE A 97 -44.79 29.84 10.91
CA ILE A 97 -45.98 29.21 10.36
C ILE A 97 -46.60 28.31 11.42
N THR A 98 -47.72 28.76 11.98
CA THR A 98 -48.39 28.08 13.11
C THR A 98 -49.63 27.29 12.70
N LYS A 99 -50.00 27.33 11.40
CA LYS A 99 -51.19 26.70 10.82
C LYS A 99 -50.86 25.87 9.59
N ASN A 100 -51.86 25.14 9.11
CA ASN A 100 -51.67 24.12 8.09
C ASN A 100 -51.95 24.64 6.68
N ASN A 101 -51.48 23.90 5.68
CA ASN A 101 -51.71 24.16 4.26
C ASN A 101 -51.21 25.55 3.78
N VAL A 102 -50.20 26.10 4.43
CA VAL A 102 -49.54 27.35 4.05
C VAL A 102 -48.53 27.09 2.95
N GLN A 103 -48.43 28.01 1.99
CA GLN A 103 -47.43 27.96 0.91
C GLN A 103 -46.52 29.18 0.92
N ILE A 104 -45.20 28.99 0.86
CA ILE A 104 -44.19 30.06 0.77
C ILE A 104 -43.35 29.87 -0.48
N ILE A 105 -43.35 30.87 -1.38
CA ILE A 105 -42.89 30.68 -2.75
C ILE A 105 -42.03 31.85 -3.25
N GLY A 106 -40.79 31.56 -3.65
CA GLY A 106 -39.99 32.49 -4.46
C GLY A 106 -39.26 33.61 -3.71
N PHE A 107 -39.20 33.57 -2.38
CA PHE A 107 -38.61 34.65 -1.57
C PHE A 107 -37.14 34.42 -1.24
N THR A 108 -36.41 35.51 -1.02
CA THR A 108 -35.16 35.47 -0.25
C THR A 108 -35.46 35.77 1.22
N ILE A 109 -35.12 34.87 2.14
CA ILE A 109 -35.50 34.91 3.56
C ILE A 109 -34.22 34.91 4.39
N LYS A 110 -33.99 35.96 5.20
CA LYS A 110 -32.67 36.12 5.84
C LYS A 110 -32.65 36.91 7.15
N ASN A 111 -31.51 36.77 7.84
CA ASN A 111 -31.10 37.53 9.03
C ASN A 111 -32.01 37.36 10.25
N GLY A 112 -32.80 36.29 10.31
CA GLY A 112 -33.58 35.91 11.50
C GLY A 112 -32.85 34.92 12.39
N TYR A 113 -33.55 34.46 13.42
CA TYR A 113 -33.10 33.36 14.26
C TYR A 113 -33.16 32.06 13.46
N TYR A 114 -34.37 31.66 13.06
CA TYR A 114 -34.63 30.69 12.00
C TYR A 114 -35.06 31.41 10.72
N GLY A 115 -34.76 30.86 9.55
CA GLY A 115 -35.33 31.37 8.29
C GLY A 115 -36.84 31.15 8.26
N ILE A 116 -37.25 29.88 8.33
CA ILE A 116 -38.66 29.47 8.41
C ILE A 116 -38.81 28.51 9.59
N TYR A 117 -39.70 28.84 10.53
CA TYR A 117 -40.10 27.97 11.63
C TYR A 117 -41.51 27.42 11.36
N LEU A 118 -41.63 26.10 11.28
CA LEU A 118 -42.83 25.35 10.96
C LEU A 118 -43.35 24.60 12.18
N TYR A 119 -44.50 25.04 12.69
CA TYR A 119 -45.25 24.35 13.75
C TYR A 119 -46.55 23.74 13.20
N GLY A 120 -47.18 24.39 12.22
CA GLY A 120 -48.31 23.79 11.48
C GLY A 120 -47.86 22.67 10.54
N SER A 121 -48.74 21.74 10.19
CA SER A 121 -48.48 20.60 9.29
C SER A 121 -49.01 20.85 7.87
N ASP A 122 -48.73 19.95 6.93
CA ASP A 122 -49.29 20.00 5.56
C ASP A 122 -48.86 21.26 4.75
N ASN A 123 -47.74 21.89 5.09
CA ASN A 123 -47.28 23.11 4.44
C ASN A 123 -46.37 22.83 3.23
N THR A 124 -46.29 23.79 2.29
CA THR A 124 -45.46 23.67 1.08
C THR A 124 -44.48 24.83 0.94
N ILE A 125 -43.18 24.57 0.96
CA ILE A 125 -42.12 25.59 0.92
C ILE A 125 -41.23 25.35 -0.30
N TYR A 126 -41.23 26.27 -1.27
CA TYR A 126 -40.45 26.03 -2.49
C TYR A 126 -39.95 27.25 -3.25
N ASN A 127 -38.89 27.03 -4.04
CA ASN A 127 -38.22 28.07 -4.83
C ASN A 127 -37.73 29.27 -3.99
N ASN A 128 -37.44 29.07 -2.70
CA ASN A 128 -36.94 30.14 -1.83
C ASN A 128 -35.41 30.10 -1.70
N THR A 129 -34.79 31.24 -1.47
CA THR A 129 -33.39 31.37 -1.02
C THR A 129 -33.38 31.70 0.47
N ILE A 130 -32.95 30.79 1.33
CA ILE A 130 -32.97 30.96 2.79
C ILE A 130 -31.54 31.05 3.30
N THR A 131 -31.15 32.20 3.86
CA THR A 131 -29.73 32.46 4.11
C THR A 131 -29.42 33.40 5.26
N ASN A 132 -28.23 33.26 5.85
CA ASN A 132 -27.70 34.13 6.91
C ASN A 132 -28.64 34.21 8.12
N ASN A 133 -29.26 33.10 8.50
CA ASN A 133 -29.99 33.00 9.75
C ASN A 133 -29.05 32.44 10.83
N SER A 134 -29.20 32.91 12.07
CA SER A 134 -28.25 32.56 13.13
C SER A 134 -28.37 31.11 13.59
N TRP A 135 -29.51 30.48 13.35
CA TRP A 135 -29.81 29.07 13.57
C TRP A 135 -30.27 28.47 12.24
N ASP A 136 -31.28 27.61 12.22
CA ASP A 136 -31.63 26.79 11.07
C ASP A 136 -32.26 27.60 9.92
N GLY A 137 -31.99 27.17 8.70
CA GLY A 137 -32.68 27.67 7.52
C GLY A 137 -34.17 27.37 7.60
N ILE A 138 -34.52 26.09 7.68
CA ILE A 138 -35.89 25.61 7.86
C ILE A 138 -35.94 24.66 9.07
N PHE A 139 -36.70 25.02 10.09
CA PHE A 139 -36.91 24.20 11.28
C PHE A 139 -38.36 23.72 11.37
N LEU A 140 -38.56 22.41 11.40
CA LEU A 140 -39.86 21.75 11.58
C LEU A 140 -39.93 21.21 13.00
N ASP A 141 -40.86 21.73 13.79
CA ASP A 141 -41.06 21.37 15.19
C ASP A 141 -42.43 20.77 15.37
N HIS A 142 -42.47 19.43 15.55
CA HIS A 142 -43.70 18.65 15.59
C HIS A 142 -44.64 18.88 14.39
N SER A 143 -44.04 19.13 13.22
CA SER A 143 -44.72 19.54 11.99
C SER A 143 -44.57 18.44 10.93
N SER A 144 -45.67 17.76 10.62
CA SER A 144 -45.69 16.58 9.74
C SER A 144 -46.32 16.89 8.37
N ASN A 145 -46.14 15.98 7.41
CA ASN A 145 -46.79 16.05 6.08
C ASN A 145 -46.43 17.28 5.22
N ASN A 146 -45.30 17.95 5.50
CA ASN A 146 -44.87 19.11 4.72
C ASN A 146 -44.13 18.70 3.44
N THR A 147 -44.13 19.59 2.46
CA THR A 147 -43.42 19.44 1.18
C THR A 147 -42.43 20.58 0.99
N ILE A 148 -41.14 20.28 0.94
CA ILE A 148 -40.04 21.26 0.88
C ILE A 148 -39.19 20.99 -0.36
N TYR A 149 -39.20 21.88 -1.35
CA TYR A 149 -38.49 21.59 -2.59
C TYR A 149 -37.94 22.78 -3.37
N ASN A 150 -36.93 22.54 -4.21
CA ASN A 150 -36.29 23.56 -5.05
C ASN A 150 -35.82 24.81 -4.27
N ASN A 151 -35.51 24.69 -2.98
CA ASN A 151 -34.98 25.81 -2.20
C ASN A 151 -33.44 25.83 -2.25
N THR A 152 -32.86 27.03 -2.20
CA THR A 152 -31.43 27.25 -1.95
C THR A 152 -31.25 27.66 -0.50
N ILE A 153 -30.58 26.84 0.32
CA ILE A 153 -30.45 27.06 1.77
C ILE A 153 -28.96 27.16 2.13
N THR A 154 -28.51 28.33 2.58
CA THR A 154 -27.07 28.57 2.74
C THR A 154 -26.67 29.55 3.83
N ASN A 155 -25.54 29.34 4.50
CA ASN A 155 -25.01 30.18 5.58
C ASN A 155 -25.99 30.27 6.76
N ASN A 156 -26.48 29.12 7.23
CA ASN A 156 -27.28 28.96 8.45
C ASN A 156 -26.57 27.98 9.39
N SER A 157 -27.12 27.71 10.58
CA SER A 157 -26.60 26.63 11.44
C SER A 157 -26.90 25.27 10.80
N ASP A 158 -28.16 24.84 10.84
CA ASP A 158 -28.66 23.74 10.02
C ASP A 158 -29.29 24.25 8.73
N GLY A 159 -29.22 23.46 7.66
CA GLY A 159 -30.00 23.72 6.45
C GLY A 159 -31.48 23.45 6.68
N ILE A 160 -31.82 22.17 6.88
CA ILE A 160 -33.17 21.69 7.19
C ILE A 160 -33.12 20.79 8.41
N PHE A 161 -33.82 21.18 9.49
CA PHE A 161 -33.93 20.39 10.71
C PHE A 161 -35.37 19.92 10.95
N LEU A 162 -35.57 18.61 11.11
CA LEU A 162 -36.83 17.96 11.45
C LEU A 162 -36.76 17.44 12.88
N TYR A 163 -37.50 18.06 13.78
CA TYR A 163 -37.64 17.62 15.17
C TYR A 163 -39.04 17.07 15.41
N TYR A 164 -39.13 15.77 15.69
CA TYR A 164 -40.38 15.02 15.87
C TYR A 164 -41.42 15.27 14.77
N SER A 165 -40.95 15.35 13.52
CA SER A 165 -41.67 15.84 12.35
C SER A 165 -41.67 14.78 11.25
N SER A 166 -42.69 13.93 11.22
CA SER A 166 -42.73 12.74 10.34
C SER A 166 -43.47 12.97 9.02
N ASN A 167 -43.34 12.05 8.07
CA ASN A 167 -44.07 12.04 6.80
C ASN A 167 -43.80 13.28 5.91
N ASN A 168 -42.60 13.85 5.97
CA ASN A 168 -42.24 15.03 5.19
C ASN A 168 -41.63 14.64 3.84
N THR A 169 -41.90 15.40 2.78
CA THR A 169 -41.32 15.20 1.44
C THR A 169 -40.34 16.33 1.13
N ILE A 170 -39.05 16.02 1.03
CA ILE A 170 -37.96 16.98 0.84
C ILE A 170 -37.24 16.66 -0.46
N TYR A 171 -37.30 17.51 -1.48
CA TYR A 171 -36.67 17.17 -2.76
C TYR A 171 -36.09 18.34 -3.55
N ASN A 172 -35.05 18.07 -4.34
CA ASN A 172 -34.40 19.04 -5.23
C ASN A 172 -33.93 20.33 -4.52
N ASN A 173 -33.64 20.29 -3.22
CA ASN A 173 -33.07 21.43 -2.52
C ASN A 173 -31.55 21.47 -2.70
N THR A 174 -30.99 22.68 -2.81
CA THR A 174 -29.54 22.93 -2.80
C THR A 174 -29.16 23.52 -1.45
N ILE A 175 -28.39 22.79 -0.66
CA ILE A 175 -28.11 23.09 0.74
C ILE A 175 -26.60 23.19 0.91
N THR A 176 -26.09 24.40 1.17
CA THR A 176 -24.64 24.65 1.09
C THR A 176 -24.11 25.56 2.17
N ASN A 177 -22.90 25.34 2.68
CA ASN A 177 -22.24 26.24 3.64
C ASN A 177 -23.08 26.47 4.92
N ASN A 178 -23.73 25.44 5.45
CA ASN A 178 -24.38 25.51 6.77
C ASN A 178 -23.45 24.91 7.82
N SER A 179 -23.27 25.60 8.96
CA SER A 179 -22.15 25.35 9.87
C SER A 179 -22.28 24.08 10.72
N GLU A 180 -23.51 23.58 10.92
CA GLU A 180 -23.81 22.33 11.62
C GLU A 180 -24.22 21.27 10.61
N TYR A 181 -25.51 20.99 10.40
CA TYR A 181 -25.98 19.94 9.49
C TYR A 181 -26.58 20.50 8.19
N GLY A 182 -26.42 19.79 7.07
CA GLY A 182 -27.17 20.06 5.85
C GLY A 182 -28.64 19.70 6.03
N ILE A 183 -28.91 18.41 6.28
CA ILE A 183 -30.24 17.91 6.64
C ILE A 183 -30.12 17.05 7.90
N TYR A 184 -30.92 17.37 8.92
CA TYR A 184 -30.95 16.65 10.19
C TYR A 184 -32.37 16.18 10.54
N LEU A 185 -32.53 14.89 10.81
CA LEU A 185 -33.78 14.28 11.25
C LEU A 185 -33.60 13.75 12.67
N TYR A 186 -34.36 14.29 13.63
CA TYR A 186 -34.39 13.83 15.01
C TYR A 186 -35.80 13.40 15.40
N GLY A 187 -35.97 12.15 15.85
CA GLY A 187 -37.27 11.62 16.28
C GLY A 187 -38.33 11.66 15.18
N SER A 188 -37.92 11.69 13.92
CA SER A 188 -38.77 11.89 12.74
C SER A 188 -38.73 10.65 11.87
N SER A 189 -39.86 10.20 11.33
CA SER A 189 -39.95 8.96 10.54
C SER A 189 -40.65 9.18 9.20
N SER A 190 -40.55 8.19 8.30
CA SER A 190 -41.34 8.10 7.07
C SER A 190 -41.21 9.29 6.13
N SER A 191 -40.07 10.01 6.17
CA SER A 191 -39.81 11.13 5.26
C SER A 191 -39.22 10.64 3.93
N VAL A 192 -39.59 11.32 2.85
CA VAL A 192 -39.16 11.03 1.48
C VAL A 192 -38.15 12.07 1.02
N LEU A 193 -36.90 11.66 0.73
CA LEU A 193 -35.84 12.55 0.27
C LEU A 193 -35.40 12.18 -1.15
N ARG A 194 -35.40 13.13 -2.09
CA ARG A 194 -34.99 12.91 -3.49
C ARG A 194 -34.24 14.11 -4.07
N GLY A 195 -33.17 13.90 -4.82
CA GLY A 195 -32.51 14.94 -5.61
C GLY A 195 -31.94 16.11 -4.82
N ASN A 196 -31.82 16.00 -3.49
CA ASN A 196 -31.23 17.06 -2.68
C ASN A 196 -29.70 17.04 -2.81
N VAL A 197 -29.11 18.22 -2.96
CA VAL A 197 -27.67 18.41 -3.09
C VAL A 197 -27.18 19.12 -1.83
N VAL A 198 -26.40 18.43 -1.02
CA VAL A 198 -25.76 18.96 0.19
C VAL A 198 -24.27 19.10 -0.06
N GLU A 199 -23.70 20.30 0.07
CA GLU A 199 -22.28 20.55 -0.18
C GLU A 199 -21.69 21.52 0.84
N ASP A 200 -20.44 21.30 1.24
CA ASP A 200 -19.70 22.23 2.11
C ASP A 200 -20.41 22.56 3.45
N CYS A 201 -21.18 21.61 3.99
CA CYS A 201 -21.79 21.72 5.31
C CYS A 201 -20.87 21.13 6.40
N GLY A 202 -21.03 21.56 7.66
CA GLY A 202 -20.28 20.98 8.79
C GLY A 202 -20.46 19.46 8.90
N ARG A 203 -21.70 19.01 8.68
CA ARG A 203 -22.15 17.63 8.50
C ARG A 203 -23.15 17.58 7.35
N GLY A 204 -23.04 16.61 6.45
CA GLY A 204 -23.95 16.49 5.32
C GLY A 204 -25.35 16.04 5.75
N PHE A 205 -25.41 14.90 6.46
CA PHE A 205 -26.67 14.25 6.82
C PHE A 205 -26.59 13.58 8.20
N SER A 206 -27.70 13.59 8.94
CA SER A 206 -27.85 12.85 10.20
C SER A 206 -29.29 12.40 10.41
N VAL A 207 -29.45 11.19 10.96
CA VAL A 207 -30.75 10.65 11.41
C VAL A 207 -30.56 10.09 12.81
N GLU A 208 -31.40 10.53 13.75
CA GLU A 208 -31.34 10.14 15.15
C GLU A 208 -32.74 9.87 15.72
N GLY A 209 -32.81 8.98 16.71
CA GLY A 209 -34.05 8.63 17.38
C GLY A 209 -33.87 7.52 18.42
N SER A 210 -34.80 7.45 19.37
CA SER A 210 -34.78 6.44 20.42
C SER A 210 -35.31 5.07 19.96
N GLY A 211 -36.30 5.04 19.06
CA GLY A 211 -36.89 3.82 18.49
C GLY A 211 -36.45 3.53 17.06
N VAL A 212 -36.53 2.25 16.66
CA VAL A 212 -36.20 1.79 15.29
C VAL A 212 -37.05 2.51 14.24
N GLU A 213 -38.30 2.86 14.56
CA GLU A 213 -39.25 3.53 13.68
C GLU A 213 -38.75 4.88 13.16
N TYR A 214 -37.94 5.61 13.93
CA TYR A 214 -37.38 6.90 13.51
C TYR A 214 -36.29 6.77 12.44
N PHE A 215 -35.77 5.56 12.24
CA PHE A 215 -34.79 5.27 11.20
C PHE A 215 -35.43 4.71 9.93
N ILE A 216 -36.76 4.57 9.89
CA ILE A 216 -37.45 4.14 8.67
C ILE A 216 -37.71 5.38 7.82
N GLN A 217 -36.81 5.66 6.89
CA GLN A 217 -36.92 6.74 5.91
C GLN A 217 -36.95 6.17 4.49
N ASP A 218 -37.49 6.95 3.56
CA ASP A 218 -37.38 6.67 2.13
C ASP A 218 -36.39 7.66 1.51
N VAL A 219 -35.12 7.30 1.44
CA VAL A 219 -34.04 8.13 0.87
C VAL A 219 -33.35 7.33 -0.23
N ASP A 220 -33.32 7.86 -1.45
CA ASP A 220 -32.64 7.21 -2.56
C ASP A 220 -31.27 7.86 -2.88
N THR A 221 -30.56 7.24 -3.81
CA THR A 221 -29.22 7.67 -4.25
C THR A 221 -29.21 8.93 -5.10
N SER A 222 -30.37 9.54 -5.40
CA SER A 222 -30.41 10.84 -6.08
C SER A 222 -30.05 12.00 -5.15
N ASN A 223 -30.05 11.76 -3.83
CA ASN A 223 -29.52 12.70 -2.85
C ASN A 223 -28.00 12.56 -2.76
N THR A 224 -27.29 13.68 -2.72
CA THR A 224 -25.82 13.70 -2.68
C THR A 224 -25.29 14.56 -1.54
N ILE A 225 -24.16 14.11 -0.97
CA ILE A 225 -23.31 14.85 -0.03
C ILE A 225 -21.95 15.02 -0.68
N ASP A 226 -21.51 16.26 -0.88
CA ASP A 226 -20.25 16.61 -1.56
C ASP A 226 -20.06 15.84 -2.88
N GLY A 227 -21.15 15.78 -3.67
CA GLY A 227 -21.19 15.07 -4.96
C GLY A 227 -21.26 13.54 -4.89
N LYS A 228 -21.28 12.93 -3.70
CA LYS A 228 -21.39 11.47 -3.52
C LYS A 228 -22.81 11.05 -3.10
N PRO A 229 -23.37 9.96 -3.63
CA PRO A 229 -24.74 9.54 -3.33
C PRO A 229 -24.92 9.01 -1.90
N ILE A 230 -26.09 9.25 -1.31
CA ILE A 230 -26.53 8.65 -0.04
C ILE A 230 -27.04 7.23 -0.29
N TYR A 231 -26.54 6.26 0.47
CA TYR A 231 -27.06 4.88 0.50
C TYR A 231 -27.85 4.66 1.79
N TYR A 232 -29.17 4.76 1.72
CA TYR A 232 -30.07 4.50 2.84
C TYR A 232 -30.84 3.19 2.58
N LEU A 233 -30.36 2.09 3.17
CA LEU A 233 -30.89 0.76 2.90
C LEU A 233 -31.87 0.36 3.99
N VAL A 234 -33.12 0.09 3.61
CA VAL A 234 -34.16 -0.40 4.51
C VAL A 234 -34.62 -1.79 4.07
N GLY A 235 -34.44 -2.82 4.90
CA GLY A 235 -34.93 -4.18 4.61
C GLY A 235 -34.13 -4.97 3.57
N TYR A 236 -32.93 -4.52 3.21
CA TYR A 236 -32.10 -5.19 2.20
C TYR A 236 -31.41 -6.43 2.78
N THR A 237 -31.19 -7.44 1.94
CA THR A 237 -30.44 -8.64 2.33
C THR A 237 -29.41 -9.08 1.29
N ASN A 238 -28.33 -9.73 1.74
CA ASN A 238 -27.34 -10.39 0.89
C ASN A 238 -26.62 -9.47 -0.12
N MET A 239 -26.43 -8.20 0.23
CA MET A 239 -25.78 -7.21 -0.66
C MET A 239 -24.30 -7.03 -0.31
N VAL A 240 -23.48 -6.73 -1.32
CA VAL A 240 -22.05 -6.44 -1.17
C VAL A 240 -21.73 -5.10 -1.82
N TYR A 241 -21.10 -4.20 -1.05
CA TYR A 241 -20.59 -2.92 -1.50
C TYR A 241 -19.08 -2.87 -1.28
N ASP A 242 -18.31 -2.80 -2.36
CA ASP A 242 -16.84 -2.82 -2.34
C ASP A 242 -16.31 -1.62 -3.12
N GLY A 243 -15.62 -0.70 -2.44
CA GLY A 243 -15.00 0.48 -3.07
C GLY A 243 -16.00 1.46 -3.68
N VAL A 244 -17.26 1.41 -3.25
CA VAL A 244 -18.33 2.28 -3.78
C VAL A 244 -18.20 3.67 -3.18
N ALA A 245 -18.25 4.71 -4.01
CA ALA A 245 -18.29 6.09 -3.55
C ALA A 245 -19.65 6.38 -2.88
N MET A 246 -19.61 6.72 -1.59
CA MET A 246 -20.79 6.99 -0.76
C MET A 246 -20.62 8.32 -0.04
N GLY A 247 -21.69 9.12 0.01
CA GLY A 247 -21.75 10.33 0.84
C GLY A 247 -22.15 10.00 2.28
N TYR A 248 -23.08 9.06 2.44
CA TYR A 248 -23.58 8.56 3.73
C TYR A 248 -24.07 7.12 3.57
N LEU A 249 -24.01 6.33 4.64
CA LEU A 249 -24.50 4.95 4.67
C LEU A 249 -25.37 4.69 5.90
N ALA A 250 -26.61 4.25 5.68
CA ALA A 250 -27.46 3.65 6.70
C ALA A 250 -27.90 2.24 6.30
N LEU A 251 -27.82 1.32 7.25
CA LEU A 251 -28.35 -0.05 7.18
C LEU A 251 -29.46 -0.17 8.23
N VAL A 252 -30.71 -0.16 7.82
CA VAL A 252 -31.87 -0.23 8.70
C VAL A 252 -32.67 -1.49 8.40
N ASN A 253 -32.96 -2.32 9.41
CA ASN A 253 -33.68 -3.59 9.23
C ASN A 253 -33.04 -4.52 8.18
N CYS A 254 -31.72 -4.49 8.01
CA CYS A 254 -31.01 -5.24 6.96
C CYS A 254 -30.45 -6.59 7.49
N GLU A 255 -30.10 -7.49 6.58
CA GLU A 255 -29.46 -8.76 6.93
C GLU A 255 -28.35 -9.14 5.95
N ASN A 256 -27.20 -9.62 6.46
CA ASN A 256 -26.11 -10.13 5.63
C ASN A 256 -25.64 -9.13 4.56
N ILE A 257 -25.44 -7.88 4.97
CA ILE A 257 -24.83 -6.84 4.13
C ILE A 257 -23.32 -6.85 4.36
N THR A 258 -22.54 -6.79 3.30
CA THR A 258 -21.08 -6.61 3.40
C THR A 258 -20.68 -5.28 2.79
N VAL A 259 -19.97 -4.45 3.56
CA VAL A 259 -19.42 -3.16 3.13
C VAL A 259 -17.91 -3.19 3.34
N MET A 260 -17.14 -2.87 2.28
CA MET A 260 -15.70 -2.84 2.35
C MET A 260 -15.05 -1.78 1.47
N ASN A 261 -13.85 -1.32 1.88
CA ASN A 261 -13.04 -0.36 1.13
C ASN A 261 -13.76 0.96 0.84
N VAL A 262 -14.63 1.42 1.76
CA VAL A 262 -15.35 2.70 1.59
C VAL A 262 -14.70 3.82 2.42
N GLU A 263 -14.94 5.06 2.01
CA GLU A 263 -14.50 6.27 2.70
C GLU A 263 -15.71 7.13 3.04
N LEU A 264 -15.96 7.35 4.33
CA LEU A 264 -17.14 8.07 4.83
C LEU A 264 -16.72 9.13 5.84
N SER A 265 -17.10 10.38 5.57
CA SER A 265 -16.68 11.53 6.37
C SER A 265 -17.66 12.69 6.32
N GLY A 266 -17.65 13.52 7.37
CA GLY A 266 -18.43 14.75 7.41
C GLY A 266 -19.93 14.53 7.59
N ASN A 267 -20.34 13.56 8.41
CA ASN A 267 -21.76 13.25 8.67
C ASN A 267 -22.05 13.08 10.17
N GLY A 268 -23.33 13.09 10.57
CA GLY A 268 -23.70 12.78 11.94
C GLY A 268 -23.18 11.40 12.36
N GLN A 269 -23.47 10.40 11.53
CA GLN A 269 -22.88 9.07 11.63
C GLN A 269 -22.12 8.77 10.34
N GLY A 270 -20.90 8.28 10.42
CA GLY A 270 -20.18 7.79 9.24
C GLY A 270 -20.89 6.58 8.64
N ILE A 271 -21.20 5.60 9.49
CA ILE A 271 -22.04 4.44 9.17
C ILE A 271 -23.09 4.26 10.27
N LEU A 272 -24.36 4.26 9.89
CA LEU A 272 -25.49 3.98 10.76
C LEU A 272 -25.99 2.55 10.54
N ILE A 273 -26.14 1.77 11.62
CA ILE A 273 -26.60 0.38 11.59
C ILE A 273 -27.71 0.22 12.63
N VAL A 274 -28.94 0.01 12.17
CA VAL A 274 -30.13 -0.06 13.04
C VAL A 274 -30.89 -1.35 12.77
N ASN A 275 -31.19 -2.11 13.83
CA ASN A 275 -31.90 -3.38 13.77
C ASN A 275 -31.43 -4.31 12.63
N THR A 276 -30.12 -4.35 12.41
CA THR A 276 -29.49 -5.07 11.30
C THR A 276 -28.69 -6.25 11.83
N THR A 277 -28.70 -7.36 11.10
CA THR A 277 -28.05 -8.60 11.54
C THR A 277 -27.10 -9.20 10.52
N ASN A 278 -26.18 -10.05 10.99
CA ASN A 278 -25.28 -10.86 10.17
C ASN A 278 -24.42 -10.07 9.16
N SER A 279 -24.23 -8.78 9.37
CA SER A 279 -23.58 -7.88 8.41
C SER A 279 -22.11 -7.62 8.75
N LYS A 280 -21.32 -7.22 7.76
CA LYS A 280 -19.87 -7.05 7.85
C LYS A 280 -19.43 -5.69 7.36
N ILE A 281 -18.73 -4.93 8.20
CA ILE A 281 -18.09 -3.65 7.84
C ILE A 281 -16.58 -3.83 7.96
N GLN A 282 -15.83 -3.68 6.86
CA GLN A 282 -14.39 -3.95 6.90
C GLN A 282 -13.51 -3.08 6.00
N ASN A 283 -12.23 -2.97 6.34
CA ASN A 283 -11.20 -2.31 5.51
C ASN A 283 -11.61 -0.89 5.05
N SER A 284 -12.39 -0.17 5.86
CA SER A 284 -12.98 1.12 5.48
C SER A 284 -12.41 2.24 6.34
N ASN A 285 -12.42 3.47 5.80
CA ASN A 285 -11.93 4.66 6.46
C ASN A 285 -13.12 5.57 6.85
N ILE A 286 -13.31 5.79 8.14
CA ILE A 286 -14.47 6.52 8.68
C ILE A 286 -13.97 7.67 9.55
N THR A 287 -14.09 8.90 9.06
CA THR A 287 -13.38 10.05 9.65
C THR A 287 -14.20 11.34 9.73
N ASN A 288 -13.97 12.19 10.72
CA ASN A 288 -14.58 13.52 10.80
C ASN A 288 -16.12 13.50 10.80
N ASN A 289 -16.74 12.49 11.41
CA ASN A 289 -18.18 12.41 11.67
C ASN A 289 -18.46 12.77 13.14
N ASP A 290 -19.71 12.83 13.58
CA ASP A 290 -19.97 12.89 15.04
C ASP A 290 -19.73 11.54 15.69
N HIS A 291 -20.35 10.50 15.14
CA HIS A 291 -20.00 9.11 15.41
C HIS A 291 -19.36 8.47 14.19
N GLY A 292 -18.30 7.69 14.38
CA GLY A 292 -17.74 6.89 13.28
C GLY A 292 -18.73 5.83 12.82
N ILE A 293 -18.93 4.79 13.62
CA ILE A 293 -19.92 3.74 13.37
C ILE A 293 -20.91 3.69 14.53
N TYR A 294 -22.19 3.84 14.26
CA TYR A 294 -23.25 3.75 15.25
C TYR A 294 -24.13 2.51 15.00
N LEU A 295 -24.24 1.64 16.02
CA LEU A 295 -25.07 0.46 16.04
C LEU A 295 -26.18 0.63 17.08
N GLN A 296 -27.43 0.51 16.65
CA GLN A 296 -28.60 0.57 17.50
C GLN A 296 -29.47 -0.68 17.29
N TYR A 297 -29.80 -1.38 18.38
CA TYR A 297 -30.63 -2.61 18.35
C TYR A 297 -30.14 -3.69 17.36
N SER A 298 -28.85 -3.69 17.03
CA SER A 298 -28.28 -4.54 15.97
C SER A 298 -27.45 -5.67 16.56
N GLU A 299 -27.56 -6.87 15.98
CA GLU A 299 -26.97 -8.09 16.54
C GLU A 299 -26.20 -8.92 15.51
N TYR A 300 -25.25 -9.74 15.95
CA TYR A 300 -24.49 -10.67 15.10
C TYR A 300 -23.72 -10.01 13.94
N ASN A 301 -23.38 -8.73 14.05
CA ASN A 301 -22.59 -8.03 13.04
C ASN A 301 -21.09 -8.13 13.34
N THR A 302 -20.28 -8.00 12.31
CA THR A 302 -18.81 -8.04 12.39
C THR A 302 -18.20 -6.74 11.87
N ILE A 303 -17.42 -6.05 12.69
CA ILE A 303 -16.76 -4.78 12.33
C ILE A 303 -15.26 -4.97 12.50
N TYR A 304 -14.49 -4.92 11.40
CA TYR A 304 -13.08 -5.25 11.49
C TYR A 304 -12.16 -4.60 10.46
N ASN A 305 -10.88 -4.43 10.81
CA ASN A 305 -9.88 -3.81 9.95
C ASN A 305 -10.26 -2.39 9.46
N ASN A 306 -11.10 -1.66 10.19
CA ASN A 306 -11.46 -0.29 9.81
C ASN A 306 -10.53 0.72 10.50
N THR A 307 -10.31 1.85 9.83
CA THR A 307 -9.66 3.04 10.40
C THR A 307 -10.73 4.06 10.75
N ILE A 308 -10.87 4.37 12.03
CA ILE A 308 -11.97 5.20 12.57
C ILE A 308 -11.36 6.35 13.36
N THR A 309 -11.30 7.54 12.76
CA THR A 309 -10.47 8.62 13.32
C THR A 309 -11.08 10.01 13.30
N ASN A 310 -10.72 10.84 14.27
CA ASN A 310 -11.11 12.25 14.33
C ASN A 310 -12.63 12.49 14.33
N ASN A 311 -13.42 11.57 14.89
CA ASN A 311 -14.85 11.79 15.05
C ASN A 311 -15.11 12.64 16.30
N SER A 312 -16.07 13.56 16.23
CA SER A 312 -16.29 14.59 17.25
C SER A 312 -16.78 13.97 18.57
N TRP A 313 -17.46 12.83 18.53
CA TRP A 313 -17.92 12.08 19.70
C TRP A 313 -17.24 10.71 19.75
N HIS A 314 -17.90 9.64 19.31
CA HIS A 314 -17.39 8.27 19.51
C HIS A 314 -16.85 7.65 18.22
N GLY A 315 -15.81 6.83 18.33
CA GLY A 315 -15.34 6.01 17.21
C GLY A 315 -16.39 4.96 16.83
N ILE A 316 -16.70 4.05 17.75
CA ILE A 316 -17.80 3.08 17.60
C ILE A 316 -18.76 3.24 18.78
N TYR A 317 -20.06 3.39 18.49
CA TYR A 317 -21.11 3.44 19.49
C TYR A 317 -22.08 2.28 19.31
N LEU A 318 -22.32 1.51 20.38
CA LEU A 318 -23.30 0.44 20.46
C LEU A 318 -24.37 0.79 21.49
N TYR A 319 -25.62 0.89 21.05
CA TYR A 319 -26.78 1.14 21.89
C TYR A 319 -27.75 -0.04 21.80
N SER A 320 -27.88 -0.78 22.90
CA SER A 320 -28.73 -1.99 22.99
C SER A 320 -28.47 -3.00 21.87
N GLY A 321 -27.19 -3.21 21.51
CA GLY A 321 -26.77 -4.13 20.44
C GLY A 321 -25.91 -5.26 20.99
N SER A 322 -26.36 -6.50 20.80
CA SER A 322 -25.78 -7.69 21.43
C SER A 322 -25.17 -8.65 20.41
N SER A 323 -24.26 -9.52 20.85
CA SER A 323 -23.64 -10.57 20.02
C SER A 323 -22.87 -10.06 18.79
N ASN A 324 -22.43 -8.80 18.78
CA ASN A 324 -21.57 -8.27 17.72
C ASN A 324 -20.09 -8.57 18.00
N THR A 325 -19.29 -8.64 16.94
CA THR A 325 -17.85 -8.88 17.00
C THR A 325 -17.09 -7.68 16.40
N ILE A 326 -16.26 -7.03 17.20
CA ILE A 326 -15.48 -5.85 16.81
C ILE A 326 -14.00 -6.17 16.97
N TYR A 327 -13.24 -6.27 15.87
CA TYR A 327 -11.84 -6.65 15.98
C TYR A 327 -10.90 -6.03 14.96
N ASN A 328 -9.61 -5.92 15.31
CA ASN A 328 -8.57 -5.38 14.42
C ASN A 328 -8.87 -3.97 13.85
N ASN A 329 -9.71 -3.16 14.51
CA ASN A 329 -9.92 -1.78 14.09
C ASN A 329 -8.86 -0.86 14.69
N THR A 330 -8.48 0.18 13.96
CA THR A 330 -7.66 1.30 14.44
C THR A 330 -8.59 2.47 14.76
N ILE A 331 -8.73 2.79 16.04
CA ILE A 331 -9.69 3.78 16.54
C ILE A 331 -8.91 4.89 17.24
N THR A 332 -8.79 6.06 16.60
CA THR A 332 -7.80 7.05 17.01
C THR A 332 -8.32 8.49 17.01
N ASN A 333 -7.94 9.29 18.02
CA ASN A 333 -8.24 10.73 18.08
C ASN A 333 -9.74 11.09 18.04
N ASN A 334 -10.62 10.25 18.61
CA ASN A 334 -12.03 10.59 18.76
C ASN A 334 -12.23 11.34 20.08
N SER A 335 -12.83 12.53 20.04
CA SER A 335 -12.86 13.43 21.21
C SER A 335 -13.70 12.93 22.38
N GLY A 336 -14.68 12.08 22.12
CA GLY A 336 -15.45 11.34 23.12
C GLY A 336 -14.77 10.03 23.50
N HIS A 337 -15.20 8.90 22.94
CA HIS A 337 -14.70 7.58 23.32
C HIS A 337 -14.27 6.78 22.09
N GLY A 338 -13.28 5.90 22.23
CA GLY A 338 -12.93 4.95 21.20
C GLY A 338 -14.10 4.02 20.91
N ILE A 339 -14.56 3.30 21.95
CA ILE A 339 -15.75 2.45 21.89
C ILE A 339 -16.71 2.81 23.03
N TYR A 340 -17.96 3.13 22.73
CA TYR A 340 -19.05 3.29 23.70
C TYR A 340 -19.99 2.08 23.62
N LEU A 341 -20.27 1.43 24.75
CA LEU A 341 -21.32 0.42 24.89
C LEU A 341 -22.40 0.86 25.89
N SER A 342 -23.67 0.81 25.47
CA SER A 342 -24.86 0.97 26.33
C SER A 342 -25.72 -0.28 26.28
N ASP A 343 -25.99 -0.89 27.44
CA ASP A 343 -26.89 -2.05 27.58
C ASP A 343 -26.62 -3.18 26.58
N SER A 344 -25.33 -3.53 26.41
CA SER A 344 -24.85 -4.38 25.31
C SER A 344 -23.89 -5.48 25.78
N ASN A 345 -23.89 -6.65 25.13
CA ASN A 345 -22.98 -7.78 25.36
C ASN A 345 -22.33 -8.26 24.05
N ASN A 346 -21.04 -8.00 23.86
CA ASN A 346 -20.33 -8.15 22.59
C ASN A 346 -18.92 -8.76 22.76
N THR A 347 -18.29 -9.13 21.65
CA THR A 347 -16.88 -9.53 21.61
C THR A 347 -16.05 -8.41 20.98
N ILE A 348 -15.05 -7.93 21.72
CA ILE A 348 -14.18 -6.81 21.33
C ILE A 348 -12.73 -7.27 21.47
N SER A 349 -12.02 -7.44 20.36
CA SER A 349 -10.66 -7.98 20.42
C SER A 349 -9.68 -7.40 19.43
N ASN A 350 -8.40 -7.37 19.77
CA ASN A 350 -7.32 -6.99 18.85
C ASN A 350 -7.45 -5.59 18.22
N ASN A 351 -8.28 -4.70 18.76
CA ASN A 351 -8.39 -3.32 18.30
C ASN A 351 -7.25 -2.48 18.87
N THR A 352 -6.76 -1.52 18.09
CA THR A 352 -5.80 -0.50 18.53
C THR A 352 -6.57 0.79 18.79
N ILE A 353 -6.67 1.19 20.05
CA ILE A 353 -7.53 2.27 20.54
C ILE A 353 -6.63 3.34 21.18
N THR A 354 -6.41 4.43 20.45
CA THR A 354 -5.34 5.37 20.74
C THR A 354 -5.82 6.82 20.84
N ASN A 355 -5.37 7.58 21.84
CA ASN A 355 -5.61 9.04 21.93
C ASN A 355 -7.10 9.45 21.86
N ASN A 356 -8.01 8.66 22.44
CA ASN A 356 -9.42 9.03 22.58
C ASN A 356 -9.68 9.64 23.96
N GLY A 357 -10.83 10.30 24.15
CA GLY A 357 -11.21 10.82 25.48
C GLY A 357 -11.36 9.71 26.53
N ASP A 358 -11.99 8.59 26.17
CA ASP A 358 -11.88 7.33 26.89
C ASP A 358 -11.63 6.19 25.89
N GLY A 359 -10.80 5.21 26.22
CA GLY A 359 -10.54 4.08 25.33
C GLY A 359 -11.82 3.27 25.09
N ILE A 360 -12.44 2.85 26.19
CA ILE A 360 -13.76 2.19 26.19
C ILE A 360 -14.63 2.74 27.31
N TRP A 361 -15.91 2.97 27.01
CA TRP A 361 -16.94 3.37 27.96
C TRP A 361 -18.06 2.33 28.05
N LEU A 362 -18.40 1.93 29.27
CA LEU A 362 -19.41 0.90 29.56
C LEU A 362 -20.54 1.50 30.41
N TYR A 363 -21.75 1.55 29.87
CA TYR A 363 -22.96 1.98 30.58
C TYR A 363 -23.98 0.84 30.56
N GLY A 364 -24.31 0.27 31.73
CA GLY A 364 -25.25 -0.86 31.83
C GLY A 364 -24.82 -2.12 31.04
N SER A 365 -23.57 -2.20 30.58
CA SER A 365 -23.09 -3.20 29.63
C SER A 365 -22.28 -4.28 30.32
N GLY A 366 -22.91 -5.42 30.61
CA GLY A 366 -22.27 -6.61 31.18
C GLY A 366 -22.07 -7.73 30.17
N SER A 367 -21.30 -8.75 30.56
CA SER A 367 -21.04 -9.95 29.75
C SER A 367 -20.37 -9.70 28.39
N ASN A 368 -19.64 -8.59 28.23
CA ASN A 368 -18.76 -8.38 27.08
C ASN A 368 -17.46 -9.17 27.24
N MET A 369 -16.92 -9.68 26.14
CA MET A 369 -15.60 -10.30 26.08
C MET A 369 -14.61 -9.33 25.43
N ILE A 370 -13.75 -8.72 26.25
CA ILE A 370 -12.84 -7.64 25.86
C ILE A 370 -11.40 -8.12 26.10
N SER A 371 -10.71 -8.56 25.05
CA SER A 371 -9.35 -9.12 25.20
C SER A 371 -8.49 -8.90 23.95
N GLY A 372 -7.17 -8.82 24.11
CA GLY A 372 -6.21 -8.59 23.02
C GLY A 372 -6.20 -7.15 22.48
N ASN A 373 -6.97 -6.23 23.06
CA ASN A 373 -7.00 -4.84 22.60
C ASN A 373 -5.81 -4.04 23.12
N TYR A 374 -5.44 -2.98 22.41
CA TYR A 374 -4.33 -2.10 22.73
C TYR A 374 -4.88 -0.71 23.07
N PHE A 375 -4.99 -0.42 24.35
CA PHE A 375 -5.44 0.87 24.87
C PHE A 375 -4.22 1.76 25.13
N ILE A 376 -4.00 2.75 24.27
CA ILE A 376 -2.77 3.53 24.23
C ILE A 376 -3.09 5.02 24.35
N GLU A 377 -2.56 5.68 25.36
CA GLU A 377 -2.61 7.15 25.51
C GLU A 377 -4.02 7.76 25.44
N ASN A 378 -5.07 6.98 25.76
CA ASN A 378 -6.41 7.54 25.95
C ASN A 378 -6.43 8.36 27.25
N ARG A 379 -7.23 9.43 27.31
CA ARG A 379 -7.31 10.27 28.53
C ARG A 379 -7.75 9.44 29.75
N GLN A 380 -8.65 8.47 29.57
CA GLN A 380 -8.78 7.31 30.46
C GLN A 380 -8.84 6.04 29.61
N GLN A 381 -8.21 4.94 30.05
CA GLN A 381 -8.31 3.69 29.28
C GLN A 381 -9.71 3.06 29.35
N ILE A 382 -10.32 3.07 30.54
CA ILE A 382 -11.65 2.54 30.80
C ILE A 382 -12.46 3.54 31.63
N GLY A 383 -13.63 3.92 31.12
CA GLY A 383 -14.66 4.69 31.82
C GLY A 383 -15.98 3.92 31.98
N GLY A 384 -16.90 4.46 32.79
CA GLY A 384 -18.17 3.81 33.13
C GLY A 384 -18.05 2.68 34.17
N ASP A 385 -18.91 1.67 34.10
CA ASP A 385 -18.91 0.51 34.99
C ASP A 385 -18.30 -0.73 34.29
N PRO A 386 -17.04 -1.11 34.60
CA PRO A 386 -16.39 -2.27 34.01
C PRO A 386 -16.85 -3.62 34.60
N SER A 387 -17.69 -3.61 35.65
CA SER A 387 -18.09 -4.83 36.35
C SER A 387 -18.94 -5.76 35.45
N GLY A 388 -18.86 -7.06 35.71
CA GLY A 388 -19.63 -8.06 34.96
C GLY A 388 -19.11 -8.37 33.55
N ASN A 389 -17.98 -7.81 33.12
CA ASN A 389 -17.34 -8.09 31.82
C ASN A 389 -16.12 -9.02 31.97
N TYR A 390 -15.75 -9.69 30.89
CA TYR A 390 -14.60 -10.59 30.80
C TYR A 390 -13.44 -9.88 30.08
N TRP A 391 -12.38 -9.56 30.83
CA TRP A 391 -11.27 -8.74 30.33
C TRP A 391 -10.05 -9.54 29.85
N ASN A 392 -10.10 -10.86 29.96
CA ASN A 392 -9.04 -11.74 29.54
C ASN A 392 -9.57 -13.12 29.16
N THR A 393 -8.81 -13.80 28.31
CA THR A 393 -8.99 -15.22 27.98
C THR A 393 -8.04 -16.07 28.82
N THR A 394 -7.93 -17.37 28.50
CA THR A 394 -6.87 -18.22 29.04
C THR A 394 -5.49 -17.82 28.53
N GLU A 395 -5.39 -17.20 27.36
CA GLU A 395 -4.13 -16.89 26.67
C GLU A 395 -3.60 -15.47 26.96
N GLY A 396 -4.46 -14.55 27.43
CA GLY A 396 -4.07 -13.18 27.76
C GLY A 396 -5.26 -12.21 27.84
N GLY A 397 -4.97 -11.03 28.36
CA GLY A 397 -5.87 -9.88 28.53
C GLY A 397 -5.65 -8.82 27.46
N ASN A 398 -5.62 -7.55 27.85
CA ASN A 398 -5.39 -6.41 26.96
C ASN A 398 -4.05 -5.72 27.29
N TYR A 399 -3.54 -4.93 26.35
CA TYR A 399 -2.41 -4.04 26.57
C TYR A 399 -2.91 -2.66 27.02
N TRP A 400 -2.28 -2.12 28.06
CA TRP A 400 -2.61 -0.82 28.64
C TRP A 400 -1.35 0.02 28.74
N SER A 401 -1.30 1.17 28.07
CA SER A 401 -0.08 2.01 28.06
C SER A 401 0.30 2.62 29.41
N ASP A 402 -0.62 2.59 30.38
CA ASP A 402 -0.45 3.05 31.77
C ASP A 402 -0.25 1.90 32.77
N TYR A 403 -0.14 0.64 32.30
CA TYR A 403 0.13 -0.51 33.15
C TYR A 403 1.59 -0.53 33.62
N THR A 404 1.78 -0.76 34.92
CA THR A 404 3.09 -0.71 35.59
C THR A 404 3.49 -2.02 36.27
N GLY A 405 2.72 -3.10 36.10
CA GLY A 405 3.06 -4.39 36.70
C GLY A 405 4.22 -5.09 36.00
N ASP A 406 4.93 -5.91 36.76
CA ASP A 406 6.10 -6.67 36.31
C ASP A 406 5.71 -8.11 35.94
N ASP A 407 6.59 -8.78 35.18
CA ASP A 407 6.54 -10.23 34.93
C ASP A 407 7.70 -10.91 35.68
N LEU A 408 7.42 -11.30 36.92
CA LEU A 408 8.39 -11.91 37.82
C LEU A 408 8.59 -13.39 37.53
N ASN A 409 7.61 -14.03 36.89
CA ASN A 409 7.64 -15.47 36.60
C ASN A 409 8.21 -15.79 35.19
N GLY A 410 8.30 -14.78 34.31
CA GLY A 410 8.89 -14.85 32.97
C GLY A 410 7.99 -15.49 31.90
N ASP A 411 6.68 -15.60 32.13
CA ASP A 411 5.74 -16.23 31.21
C ASP A 411 5.21 -15.29 30.10
N GLY A 412 5.62 -14.02 30.13
CA GLY A 412 5.27 -12.99 29.16
C GLY A 412 3.92 -12.31 29.42
N ILE A 413 3.30 -12.53 30.58
CA ILE A 413 2.05 -11.90 31.04
C ILE A 413 2.32 -11.12 32.33
N GLY A 414 1.65 -9.98 32.53
CA GLY A 414 1.80 -9.21 33.76
C GLY A 414 1.23 -9.95 34.99
N ASP A 415 2.01 -10.06 36.06
CA ASP A 415 1.63 -10.78 37.29
C ASP A 415 0.63 -10.01 38.17
N ILE A 416 0.54 -8.69 37.99
CA ILE A 416 -0.40 -7.84 38.74
C ILE A 416 -1.61 -7.54 37.85
N PRO A 417 -2.85 -7.82 38.30
CA PRO A 417 -4.03 -7.47 37.52
C PRO A 417 -4.16 -5.96 37.24
N TYR A 418 -4.58 -5.59 36.03
CA TYR A 418 -5.02 -4.22 35.72
C TYR A 418 -6.54 -4.13 35.90
N ARG A 419 -6.96 -3.67 37.08
CA ARG A 419 -8.38 -3.65 37.48
C ARG A 419 -8.99 -5.06 37.36
N GLN A 420 -9.97 -5.27 36.48
CA GLN A 420 -10.62 -6.56 36.23
C GLN A 420 -9.83 -7.45 35.26
N ASP A 421 -8.87 -6.92 34.49
CA ASP A 421 -7.99 -7.70 33.62
C ASP A 421 -6.96 -8.45 34.45
N GLN A 422 -7.10 -9.78 34.53
CA GLN A 422 -6.21 -10.64 35.32
C GLN A 422 -4.97 -11.09 34.57
N LYS A 423 -4.86 -10.80 33.26
CA LYS A 423 -3.72 -11.22 32.44
C LYS A 423 -3.24 -10.10 31.51
N PRO A 424 -2.85 -8.91 32.02
CA PRO A 424 -2.44 -7.80 31.17
C PRO A 424 -1.32 -8.21 30.20
N LEU A 425 -1.44 -7.79 28.94
CA LEU A 425 -0.38 -8.00 27.95
C LEU A 425 0.76 -7.03 28.24
N ILE A 426 1.99 -7.53 28.18
CA ILE A 426 3.20 -6.76 28.44
C ILE A 426 4.20 -6.91 27.30
N VAL A 427 5.09 -5.93 27.18
CA VAL A 427 6.34 -6.09 26.43
C VAL A 427 7.39 -6.64 27.39
N ASP A 428 8.10 -7.67 26.97
CA ASP A 428 9.23 -8.25 27.68
C ASP A 428 10.30 -8.57 26.62
N LEU A 429 11.35 -7.74 26.58
CA LEU A 429 12.45 -7.95 25.66
C LEU A 429 13.54 -8.73 26.37
N MET A 430 14.06 -9.77 25.73
CA MET A 430 15.13 -10.57 26.32
C MET A 430 16.30 -10.74 25.36
N ILE A 431 17.52 -10.74 25.91
CA ILE A 431 18.70 -11.18 25.15
C ILE A 431 18.75 -12.71 25.20
N GLU A 432 18.18 -13.35 24.19
CA GLU A 432 18.13 -14.80 24.08
C GLU A 432 19.54 -15.39 23.91
N ASN A 433 20.37 -14.81 23.03
CA ASN A 433 21.69 -15.33 22.71
C ASN A 433 22.74 -14.22 22.53
N LEU A 434 23.96 -14.48 23.01
CA LEU A 434 25.13 -13.63 22.83
C LEU A 434 26.29 -14.51 22.35
N THR A 435 26.65 -14.40 21.07
CA THR A 435 27.69 -15.23 20.45
C THR A 435 28.84 -14.36 19.96
N VAL A 436 30.07 -14.86 20.11
CA VAL A 436 31.29 -14.11 19.79
C VAL A 436 32.19 -14.99 18.92
N THR A 437 32.48 -14.50 17.72
CA THR A 437 33.46 -15.09 16.81
C THR A 437 34.77 -14.31 16.88
N SER A 438 35.75 -14.65 16.05
CA SER A 438 37.04 -13.95 15.95
C SER A 438 36.93 -12.47 15.54
N SER A 439 35.81 -12.04 14.97
CA SER A 439 35.66 -10.65 14.47
C SER A 439 34.28 -10.04 14.70
N THR A 440 33.31 -10.79 15.21
CA THR A 440 31.93 -10.33 15.34
C THR A 440 31.31 -10.75 16.66
N ILE A 441 30.55 -9.84 17.26
CA ILE A 441 29.60 -10.11 18.33
C ILE A 441 28.20 -10.13 17.71
N GLN A 442 27.44 -11.19 17.94
CA GLN A 442 26.03 -11.26 17.56
C GLN A 442 25.15 -11.36 18.80
N VAL A 443 24.13 -10.50 18.87
CA VAL A 443 23.16 -10.44 19.95
C VAL A 443 21.79 -10.75 19.37
N ASN A 444 21.19 -11.90 19.72
CA ASN A 444 19.81 -12.20 19.38
C ASN A 444 18.89 -11.67 20.48
N VAL A 445 17.95 -10.81 20.11
CA VAL A 445 16.95 -10.26 21.03
C VAL A 445 15.57 -10.71 20.59
N ARG A 446 14.75 -11.11 21.56
CA ARG A 446 13.40 -11.60 21.37
C ARG A 446 12.41 -10.78 22.18
N ASN A 447 11.21 -10.58 21.66
CA ASN A 447 10.05 -10.20 22.49
C ASN A 447 9.42 -11.46 23.09
N ASN A 448 9.72 -11.75 24.35
CA ASN A 448 9.16 -12.86 25.12
C ASN A 448 7.74 -12.54 25.64
N GLY A 449 7.39 -11.26 25.72
CA GLY A 449 6.07 -10.78 26.10
C GLY A 449 4.98 -11.08 25.08
N LYS A 450 3.71 -10.96 25.51
CA LYS A 450 2.53 -11.15 24.66
C LYS A 450 2.05 -9.87 23.94
N ALA A 451 2.55 -8.70 24.30
CA ALA A 451 2.20 -7.46 23.62
C ALA A 451 3.00 -7.27 22.32
N ASP A 452 2.31 -6.84 21.28
CA ASP A 452 2.84 -6.55 19.96
C ASP A 452 3.33 -5.10 19.90
N ILE A 453 4.66 -4.94 19.90
CA ILE A 453 5.29 -3.61 19.86
C ILE A 453 4.92 -2.89 18.56
N THR A 454 4.66 -3.62 17.46
CA THR A 454 4.29 -3.01 16.18
C THR A 454 2.90 -2.36 16.22
N LYS A 455 2.02 -2.78 17.14
CA LYS A 455 0.72 -2.14 17.39
C LYS A 455 0.81 -0.96 18.37
N ILE A 456 1.82 -0.98 19.24
CA ILE A 456 2.05 0.08 20.24
C ILE A 456 2.72 1.28 19.57
N ASP A 457 3.86 1.03 18.94
CA ASP A 457 4.58 2.00 18.11
C ASP A 457 5.33 1.26 16.99
N PRO A 458 4.80 1.25 15.75
CA PRO A 458 5.43 0.56 14.63
C PRO A 458 6.80 1.14 14.27
N ASN A 459 7.08 2.38 14.66
CA ASN A 459 8.34 3.08 14.35
C ASN A 459 9.34 3.06 15.52
N ALA A 460 9.02 2.37 16.61
CA ALA A 460 9.87 2.30 17.79
C ALA A 460 11.28 1.82 17.44
N LYS A 461 12.28 2.54 17.97
CA LYS A 461 13.69 2.14 17.92
C LYS A 461 14.32 2.28 19.29
N PHE A 462 14.70 1.15 19.88
CA PHE A 462 15.29 1.11 21.22
C PHE A 462 16.74 0.62 21.16
N PRO A 463 17.63 1.23 21.96
CA PRO A 463 19.06 0.96 21.89
C PRO A 463 19.48 -0.29 22.66
N VAL A 464 20.44 -1.03 22.08
CA VAL A 464 21.16 -2.14 22.70
C VAL A 464 22.64 -1.78 22.75
N LYS A 465 23.17 -1.74 23.97
CA LYS A 465 24.59 -1.47 24.23
C LYS A 465 25.37 -2.77 24.27
N ILE A 466 26.44 -2.84 23.48
CA ILE A 466 27.40 -3.94 23.48
C ILE A 466 28.72 -3.39 24.03
N THR A 467 29.21 -3.98 25.11
CA THR A 467 30.50 -3.63 25.72
C THR A 467 31.49 -4.77 25.48
N TYR A 468 32.61 -4.45 24.84
CA TYR A 468 33.77 -5.32 24.65
C TYR A 468 34.92 -4.76 25.49
N ASP A 469 35.19 -5.41 26.63
CA ASP A 469 35.98 -4.90 27.75
C ASP A 469 35.55 -3.50 28.22
N SER A 470 36.23 -2.45 27.75
CA SER A 470 35.92 -1.05 28.05
C SER A 470 35.36 -0.29 26.85
N THR A 471 35.31 -0.90 25.66
CA THR A 471 34.81 -0.26 24.44
C THR A 471 33.31 -0.52 24.33
N GLU A 472 32.53 0.55 24.19
CA GLU A 472 31.08 0.48 24.04
C GLU A 472 30.64 0.72 22.59
N TYR A 473 29.69 -0.07 22.13
CA TYR A 473 29.03 0.06 20.84
C TYR A 473 27.52 0.17 21.07
N LEU A 474 26.87 1.08 20.36
CA LEU A 474 25.42 1.27 20.44
C LEU A 474 24.77 0.83 19.13
N GLN A 475 23.79 -0.06 19.25
CA GLN A 475 23.00 -0.59 18.14
C GLN A 475 21.51 -0.40 18.43
N TYR A 476 20.65 -0.56 17.43
CA TYR A 476 19.21 -0.33 17.58
C TYR A 476 18.39 -1.50 17.07
N LEU A 477 17.35 -1.84 17.83
CA LEU A 477 16.30 -2.77 17.42
C LEU A 477 15.12 -2.01 16.87
N ASN A 478 14.38 -2.64 15.95
CA ASN A 478 13.08 -2.15 15.51
C ASN A 478 11.97 -2.81 16.35
N SER A 479 10.74 -2.36 16.16
CA SER A 479 9.54 -2.97 16.76
C SER A 479 9.45 -4.48 16.45
N LEU A 480 9.09 -5.27 17.48
CA LEU A 480 8.97 -6.72 17.41
C LEU A 480 7.54 -7.17 17.75
N THR A 481 7.00 -8.09 16.96
CA THR A 481 5.76 -8.81 17.29
C THR A 481 5.98 -9.76 18.47
N PRO A 482 4.92 -10.30 19.10
CA PRO A 482 5.07 -11.30 20.16
C PRO A 482 5.83 -12.53 19.66
N GLY A 483 6.87 -12.96 20.36
CA GLY A 483 7.78 -14.03 19.93
C GLY A 483 8.70 -13.68 18.75
N GLY A 484 8.66 -12.45 18.25
CA GLY A 484 9.54 -11.96 17.19
C GLY A 484 10.98 -11.80 17.67
N GLU A 485 11.94 -12.02 16.78
CA GLU A 485 13.37 -12.00 17.08
C GLU A 485 14.13 -11.11 16.08
N GLN A 486 15.18 -10.45 16.56
CA GLN A 486 16.10 -9.67 15.73
C GLN A 486 17.53 -9.85 16.22
N THR A 487 18.44 -10.15 15.28
CA THR A 487 19.87 -10.27 15.56
C THR A 487 20.62 -9.00 15.20
N ILE A 488 21.33 -8.43 16.17
CA ILE A 488 22.28 -7.34 15.99
C ILE A 488 23.67 -7.94 15.76
N THR A 489 24.44 -7.38 14.82
CA THR A 489 25.83 -7.77 14.59
C THR A 489 26.75 -6.56 14.79
N GLN A 490 27.79 -6.72 15.61
CA GLN A 490 28.82 -5.72 15.86
C GLN A 490 30.20 -6.30 15.52
N ASN A 491 30.93 -5.63 14.62
CA ASN A 491 32.31 -6.00 14.32
C ASN A 491 33.25 -5.52 15.43
N ILE A 492 34.23 -6.33 15.79
CA ILE A 492 35.26 -6.02 16.79
C ILE A 492 36.65 -6.29 16.22
N THR A 493 37.66 -5.65 16.82
CA THR A 493 39.06 -5.99 16.60
C THR A 493 39.53 -6.78 17.82
N ALA A 494 39.54 -8.10 17.72
CA ALA A 494 39.98 -8.97 18.80
C ALA A 494 41.50 -8.87 19.01
N SER A 495 41.94 -8.87 20.26
CA SER A 495 43.35 -9.01 20.65
C SER A 495 43.58 -10.32 21.41
N PRO A 496 44.83 -10.79 21.57
CA PRO A 496 45.10 -12.00 22.32
C PRO A 496 44.77 -11.84 23.81
N GLY A 497 44.11 -12.86 24.39
CA GLY A 497 43.72 -12.88 25.79
C GLY A 497 42.23 -13.19 26.00
N THR A 498 41.80 -13.14 27.26
CA THR A 498 40.39 -13.30 27.64
C THR A 498 39.72 -11.95 27.71
N HIS A 499 38.62 -11.80 26.97
CA HIS A 499 37.84 -10.57 26.91
C HIS A 499 36.46 -10.77 27.52
N ASN A 500 35.95 -9.72 28.16
CA ASN A 500 34.60 -9.68 28.71
C ASN A 500 33.66 -9.01 27.71
N ILE A 501 32.51 -9.64 27.45
CA ILE A 501 31.50 -9.12 26.53
C ILE A 501 30.16 -9.07 27.25
N THR A 502 29.55 -7.88 27.23
CA THR A 502 28.22 -7.64 27.79
C THR A 502 27.33 -7.07 26.71
N ALA A 503 26.10 -7.59 26.59
CA ALA A 503 25.03 -6.95 25.83
C ALA A 503 23.94 -6.51 26.81
N ASN A 504 23.39 -5.31 26.63
CA ASN A 504 22.41 -4.69 27.51
C ASN A 504 21.36 -3.90 26.70
N ILE A 505 20.09 -4.27 26.79
CA ILE A 505 18.97 -3.48 26.25
C ILE A 505 18.73 -2.30 27.20
N LEU A 506 18.83 -1.06 26.70
CA LEU A 506 18.81 0.11 27.58
C LEU A 506 17.39 0.57 27.88
N TYR A 507 17.13 0.78 29.17
CA TYR A 507 15.87 1.27 29.71
C TYR A 507 16.12 2.34 30.79
N ASN A 508 15.06 2.98 31.26
CA ASN A 508 15.08 3.86 32.42
C ASN A 508 14.91 3.03 33.70
N GLU A 509 15.90 3.04 34.59
CA GLU A 509 15.94 2.18 35.78
C GLU A 509 14.77 2.40 36.77
N THR A 510 14.15 3.58 36.79
CA THR A 510 13.02 3.87 37.69
C THR A 510 11.67 3.46 37.10
N THR A 511 11.49 3.62 35.80
CA THR A 511 10.18 3.48 35.13
C THR A 511 10.05 2.22 34.27
N HIS A 512 11.19 1.61 33.94
CA HIS A 512 11.34 0.50 33.01
C HIS A 512 10.94 0.81 31.56
N TYR A 513 10.79 2.09 31.20
CA TYR A 513 10.62 2.48 29.79
C TYR A 513 11.92 2.27 29.00
N LEU A 514 11.82 1.60 27.86
CA LEU A 514 12.92 1.47 26.91
C LEU A 514 13.35 2.87 26.45
N GLN A 515 14.66 3.11 26.39
CA GLN A 515 15.17 4.44 26.08
C GLN A 515 14.67 4.94 24.71
N ASN A 516 14.27 6.22 24.66
CA ASN A 516 13.69 6.89 23.51
C ASN A 516 12.31 6.39 23.05
N THR A 517 11.58 5.69 23.92
CA THR A 517 10.22 5.20 23.62
C THR A 517 9.29 5.43 24.81
N THR A 518 7.99 5.25 24.58
CA THR A 518 6.96 5.13 25.63
C THR A 518 6.64 3.68 25.98
N ILE A 519 7.45 2.73 25.50
CA ILE A 519 7.22 1.29 25.68
C ILE A 519 7.91 0.84 26.96
N ARG A 520 7.13 0.28 27.89
CA ARG A 520 7.64 -0.28 29.14
C ARG A 520 8.00 -1.75 28.96
N ASP A 521 9.21 -2.09 29.36
CA ASP A 521 9.66 -3.48 29.47
C ASP A 521 9.34 -4.01 30.89
N ALA A 522 8.48 -5.01 30.97
CA ALA A 522 7.98 -5.52 32.25
C ALA A 522 8.93 -6.51 32.93
N ASN A 523 9.98 -6.97 32.26
CA ASN A 523 10.98 -7.85 32.86
C ASN A 523 12.40 -7.44 32.46
N THR A 524 12.96 -6.48 33.20
CA THR A 524 14.30 -5.97 32.87
C THR A 524 15.44 -6.90 33.31
N ALA A 525 15.16 -8.01 33.99
CA ALA A 525 16.19 -8.93 34.49
C ALA A 525 16.86 -9.74 33.37
N ASN A 526 16.20 -9.91 32.23
CA ASN A 526 16.69 -10.65 31.07
C ASN A 526 17.27 -9.73 29.96
N ASN A 527 17.35 -8.42 30.23
CA ASN A 527 17.90 -7.41 29.32
C ASN A 527 19.42 -7.42 29.23
N ILE A 528 20.10 -8.13 30.13
CA ILE A 528 21.57 -8.18 30.19
C ILE A 528 22.06 -9.61 30.01
N LYS A 529 23.04 -9.80 29.12
CA LYS A 529 23.76 -11.05 28.97
C LYS A 529 25.26 -10.81 28.95
N ASN A 530 25.99 -11.59 29.75
CA ASN A 530 27.44 -11.52 29.87
C ASN A 530 28.06 -12.82 29.35
N THR A 531 29.21 -12.72 28.69
CA THR A 531 30.03 -13.88 28.32
C THR A 531 31.51 -13.49 28.31
N THR A 532 32.39 -14.48 28.33
CA THR A 532 33.83 -14.28 28.16
C THR A 532 34.33 -15.09 26.98
N LYS A 533 35.28 -14.54 26.23
CA LYS A 533 35.89 -15.21 25.07
C LYS A 533 37.40 -15.05 25.13
N GLU A 534 38.10 -16.18 25.13
CA GLU A 534 39.56 -16.23 25.01
C GLU A 534 39.95 -16.33 23.53
N PHE A 535 40.71 -15.35 23.04
CA PHE A 535 41.31 -15.38 21.70
C PHE A 535 42.80 -15.75 21.80
N LYS A 536 43.23 -16.75 21.02
CA LYS A 536 44.61 -17.27 21.01
C LYS A 536 45.31 -16.97 19.69
N THR A 537 46.62 -16.68 19.75
CA THR A 537 47.54 -16.75 18.60
C THR A 537 48.14 -18.15 18.53
N ASN A 538 48.29 -18.72 17.33
CA ASN A 538 49.00 -20.00 17.16
C ASN A 538 49.68 -20.07 15.79
N ILE A 539 50.94 -19.63 15.70
CA ILE A 539 51.69 -19.55 14.44
C ILE A 539 52.72 -20.67 14.39
N THR A 540 52.65 -21.48 13.35
CA THR A 540 53.64 -22.54 13.07
C THR A 540 54.26 -22.34 11.70
N ALA A 541 55.58 -22.49 11.60
CA ALA A 541 56.28 -22.59 10.34
C ALA A 541 56.23 -24.04 9.85
N ASN A 542 55.68 -24.24 8.66
CA ASN A 542 55.61 -25.54 8.03
C ASN A 542 55.79 -25.38 6.53
N ASN A 543 55.81 -26.52 5.81
CA ASN A 543 55.85 -26.55 4.36
C ASN A 543 57.02 -25.73 3.79
N LEU A 544 58.24 -26.07 4.20
CA LEU A 544 59.43 -25.58 3.52
C LEU A 544 59.30 -25.91 2.04
N ASN A 545 59.36 -24.87 1.22
CA ASN A 545 59.37 -24.97 -0.22
C ASN A 545 60.58 -24.22 -0.76
N VAL A 546 61.56 -25.00 -1.22
CA VAL A 546 62.69 -24.51 -2.00
C VAL A 546 62.34 -24.77 -3.45
N THR A 547 62.21 -23.75 -4.29
CA THR A 547 61.85 -23.93 -5.70
C THR A 547 62.63 -22.95 -6.57
N PRO A 548 63.16 -23.42 -7.71
CA PRO A 548 63.22 -24.81 -8.15
C PRO A 548 64.34 -25.62 -7.44
N THR A 549 64.06 -26.89 -7.09
CA THR A 549 65.05 -27.87 -6.56
C THR A 549 65.85 -28.54 -7.66
N SER A 550 65.43 -28.38 -8.89
CA SER A 550 66.33 -28.45 -10.01
C SER A 550 65.76 -27.62 -11.15
N GLY A 551 66.60 -27.05 -11.98
CA GLY A 551 66.10 -26.21 -13.06
C GLY A 551 67.22 -25.54 -13.80
N VAL A 552 66.92 -24.71 -14.77
CA VAL A 552 67.90 -24.34 -15.78
C VAL A 552 68.67 -23.07 -15.41
N ALA A 553 69.96 -22.99 -15.69
CA ALA A 553 70.77 -21.81 -15.36
C ALA A 553 70.35 -20.54 -16.14
N PRO A 554 70.41 -19.33 -15.53
CA PRO A 554 70.63 -19.05 -14.10
C PRO A 554 69.37 -19.34 -13.27
N LEU A 555 69.55 -19.98 -12.11
CA LEU A 555 68.45 -20.47 -11.29
C LEU A 555 68.18 -19.59 -10.08
N ASN A 556 67.17 -18.73 -10.19
CA ASN A 556 66.63 -18.01 -9.04
C ASN A 556 65.88 -18.98 -8.14
N VAL A 557 66.52 -19.37 -7.04
CA VAL A 557 65.88 -20.19 -6.01
C VAL A 557 65.14 -19.30 -5.05
N THR A 558 63.84 -19.54 -5.00
CA THR A 558 62.94 -18.98 -4.01
C THR A 558 62.81 -19.98 -2.88
N VAL A 559 63.11 -19.53 -1.67
CA VAL A 559 63.03 -20.34 -0.46
C VAL A 559 61.93 -19.74 0.38
N SER A 560 60.92 -20.54 0.65
CA SER A 560 59.75 -20.07 1.36
C SER A 560 59.28 -21.11 2.35
N CYS A 561 58.62 -20.68 3.41
CA CYS A 561 57.81 -21.56 4.23
C CYS A 561 56.49 -20.86 4.52
N LYS A 562 55.48 -21.67 4.87
CA LYS A 562 54.18 -21.16 5.27
C LYS A 562 54.16 -20.98 6.76
N LEU A 563 53.92 -19.74 7.18
CA LEU A 563 53.59 -19.39 8.54
C LEU A 563 52.07 -19.44 8.63
N THR A 564 51.54 -20.50 9.23
CA THR A 564 50.10 -20.69 9.38
C THR A 564 49.71 -20.28 10.79
N ASN A 565 48.87 -19.25 10.89
CA ASN A 565 48.22 -18.90 12.15
C ASN A 565 46.86 -19.60 12.22
N THR A 566 46.76 -20.68 13.00
CA THR A 566 45.47 -21.33 13.26
C THR A 566 44.72 -20.69 14.45
N GLY A 567 45.27 -19.62 15.02
CA GLY A 567 44.65 -18.83 16.07
C GLY A 567 43.55 -17.89 15.56
N GLU A 568 42.82 -17.31 16.50
CA GLU A 568 41.68 -16.40 16.25
C GLU A 568 42.10 -14.92 16.13
N VAL A 569 43.37 -14.60 16.43
CA VAL A 569 43.95 -13.25 16.40
C VAL A 569 45.36 -13.24 15.80
N ALA A 570 45.81 -12.06 15.34
CA ALA A 570 47.13 -11.90 14.70
C ALA A 570 48.31 -12.01 15.67
N GLY A 571 49.48 -12.43 15.19
CA GLY A 571 50.73 -12.46 15.96
C GLY A 571 51.99 -12.39 15.08
N ASP A 572 53.15 -12.16 15.69
CA ASP A 572 54.44 -12.05 14.98
C ASP A 572 55.25 -13.34 15.04
N TYR A 573 55.96 -13.67 13.96
CA TYR A 573 56.86 -14.81 13.85
C TYR A 573 58.13 -14.46 13.07
N THR A 574 59.32 -14.83 13.57
CA THR A 574 60.62 -14.61 12.90
C THR A 574 61.15 -15.89 12.30
N ALA A 575 61.40 -15.90 10.99
CA ALA A 575 61.93 -17.04 10.24
C ALA A 575 63.35 -16.76 9.70
N GLU A 576 64.24 -17.74 9.72
CA GLU A 576 65.66 -17.64 9.34
C GLU A 576 66.01 -18.52 8.13
N LEU A 577 66.54 -17.95 7.04
CA LEU A 577 67.02 -18.72 5.88
C LEU A 577 68.43 -19.28 6.12
N LYS A 578 68.63 -20.57 5.85
CA LYS A 578 69.93 -21.25 5.91
C LYS A 578 70.32 -21.93 4.59
N ILE A 579 71.54 -21.70 4.07
CA ILE A 579 72.12 -22.42 2.91
C ILE A 579 73.39 -23.14 3.36
N ASN A 580 73.48 -24.44 3.10
CA ASN A 580 74.54 -25.33 3.61
C ASN A 580 74.76 -25.15 5.12
N SER A 581 73.67 -25.07 5.88
CA SER A 581 73.60 -24.90 7.35
C SER A 581 74.05 -23.55 7.91
N ALA A 582 74.49 -22.59 7.10
CA ALA A 582 74.77 -21.21 7.55
C ALA A 582 73.52 -20.33 7.42
N VAL A 583 73.18 -19.54 8.44
CA VAL A 583 72.13 -18.50 8.34
C VAL A 583 72.63 -17.43 7.38
N VAL A 584 71.86 -17.17 6.33
CA VAL A 584 72.20 -16.22 5.25
C VAL A 584 71.16 -15.11 5.11
N ASP A 585 70.04 -15.18 5.84
CA ASP A 585 68.99 -14.13 5.93
C ASP A 585 67.99 -14.42 7.06
N SER A 586 67.19 -13.43 7.49
CA SER A 586 66.04 -13.63 8.39
C SER A 586 64.96 -12.56 8.22
N GLN A 587 63.70 -12.89 8.56
CA GLN A 587 62.55 -11.99 8.41
C GLN A 587 61.48 -12.23 9.48
N THR A 588 61.03 -11.16 10.14
CA THR A 588 59.84 -11.16 11.03
C THR A 588 58.58 -10.80 10.25
N VAL A 589 57.51 -11.59 10.44
CA VAL A 589 56.22 -11.44 9.74
C VAL A 589 55.07 -11.51 10.74
N THR A 590 54.21 -10.50 10.74
CA THR A 590 52.90 -10.53 11.42
C THR A 590 51.91 -11.35 10.59
N VAL A 591 51.37 -12.43 11.14
CA VAL A 591 50.39 -13.32 10.50
C VAL A 591 49.02 -13.13 11.14
N GLY A 592 48.02 -12.71 10.36
CA GLY A 592 46.64 -12.52 10.81
C GLY A 592 45.94 -13.82 11.22
N ALA A 593 44.77 -13.72 11.85
CA ALA A 593 43.97 -14.86 12.28
C ALA A 593 43.50 -15.74 11.10
N GLY A 594 43.66 -17.06 11.20
CA GLY A 594 43.36 -17.99 10.10
C GLY A 594 44.20 -17.77 8.84
N GLU A 595 45.12 -16.81 8.86
CA GLU A 595 45.94 -16.44 7.73
C GLU A 595 47.12 -17.39 7.62
N THR A 596 47.47 -17.73 6.39
CA THR A 596 48.73 -18.36 6.08
C THR A 596 49.55 -17.37 5.27
N LYS A 597 50.60 -16.81 5.87
CA LYS A 597 51.55 -15.98 5.14
C LYS A 597 52.73 -16.82 4.71
N THR A 598 53.20 -16.53 3.51
CA THR A 598 54.44 -17.12 3.01
C THR A 598 55.55 -16.14 3.30
N VAL A 599 56.49 -16.52 4.16
CA VAL A 599 57.78 -15.82 4.25
C VAL A 599 58.65 -16.33 3.11
N THR A 600 59.28 -15.42 2.37
CA THR A 600 59.98 -15.75 1.12
C THR A 600 61.31 -15.04 1.06
N PHE A 601 62.35 -15.82 0.80
CA PHE A 601 63.69 -15.36 0.50
C PHE A 601 64.02 -15.72 -0.96
N THR A 602 64.82 -14.90 -1.64
CA THR A 602 65.26 -15.18 -3.02
C THR A 602 66.79 -15.13 -3.12
N ARG A 603 67.37 -16.09 -3.84
CA ARG A 603 68.81 -16.20 -4.12
C ARG A 603 69.05 -16.76 -5.52
N THR A 604 69.98 -16.19 -6.28
CA THR A 604 70.35 -16.65 -7.63
C THR A 604 71.51 -17.65 -7.56
N LEU A 605 71.34 -18.83 -8.16
CA LEU A 605 72.30 -19.93 -8.19
C LEU A 605 72.66 -20.31 -9.63
N GLU A 606 73.93 -20.54 -9.92
CA GLU A 606 74.43 -20.93 -11.24
C GLU A 606 74.36 -22.46 -11.45
N ALA A 607 74.73 -22.94 -12.64
CA ALA A 607 74.81 -24.37 -12.96
C ALA A 607 75.63 -25.16 -11.89
N GLY A 608 74.99 -25.97 -11.04
CA GLY A 608 75.61 -26.64 -9.87
C GLY A 608 74.60 -27.28 -8.91
N THR A 609 75.04 -27.73 -7.71
CA THR A 609 74.19 -28.38 -6.66
C THR A 609 74.36 -27.77 -5.25
N TYR A 610 73.27 -27.56 -4.47
CA TYR A 610 73.20 -26.82 -3.18
C TYR A 610 72.21 -27.44 -2.15
N ASN A 611 72.33 -27.21 -0.82
CA ASN A 611 71.33 -27.62 0.22
C ASN A 611 70.75 -26.41 0.98
N ILE A 612 69.42 -26.30 1.13
CA ILE A 612 68.75 -25.06 1.60
C ILE A 612 67.58 -25.34 2.58
N THR A 613 67.40 -24.53 3.64
CA THR A 613 66.28 -24.63 4.61
C THR A 613 65.86 -23.29 5.24
N ILE A 614 64.74 -23.25 5.97
CA ILE A 614 64.31 -22.17 6.87
C ILE A 614 64.18 -22.74 8.30
N ASP A 615 64.70 -22.02 9.30
CA ASP A 615 64.75 -22.41 10.72
C ASP A 615 65.35 -23.82 10.89
N ASP A 616 64.60 -24.74 11.49
CA ASP A 616 64.98 -26.14 11.71
C ASP A 616 64.13 -27.10 10.87
N LEU A 617 63.47 -26.59 9.81
CA LEU A 617 62.78 -27.44 8.85
C LEU A 617 63.79 -28.33 8.10
N ALA A 618 63.34 -29.49 7.60
CA ALA A 618 64.22 -30.43 6.92
C ALA A 618 64.80 -29.83 5.60
N PRO A 619 66.12 -29.79 5.40
CA PRO A 619 66.74 -29.12 4.25
C PRO A 619 66.47 -29.83 2.92
N THR A 620 66.45 -29.03 1.84
CA THR A 620 66.18 -29.49 0.47
C THR A 620 67.39 -29.24 -0.44
N ALA A 621 67.77 -30.25 -1.23
CA ALA A 621 68.84 -30.15 -2.22
C ALA A 621 68.36 -29.51 -3.55
N VAL A 622 69.20 -28.72 -4.20
CA VAL A 622 68.92 -28.00 -5.47
C VAL A 622 69.97 -28.30 -6.55
N THR A 623 69.63 -28.61 -7.82
CA THR A 623 70.56 -28.94 -8.95
C THR A 623 70.25 -28.22 -10.30
N VAL A 624 71.20 -27.66 -11.06
CA VAL A 624 70.89 -26.71 -12.19
C VAL A 624 71.29 -27.16 -13.65
N LEU A 625 70.44 -27.04 -14.74
CA LEU A 625 70.41 -27.65 -16.14
C LEU A 625 70.25 -26.66 -17.39
N ARG A 626 69.95 -27.07 -18.68
CA ARG A 626 69.69 -26.24 -19.95
C ARG A 626 68.21 -26.27 -20.47
N PRO A 627 67.57 -25.20 -21.05
CA PRO A 627 66.09 -25.08 -21.24
C PRO A 627 65.47 -25.58 -22.57
N ALA A 628 64.14 -25.76 -22.57
CA ALA A 628 63.27 -26.16 -23.70
C ALA A 628 62.90 -25.01 -24.67
N ASN A 629 62.56 -25.31 -25.94
CA ASN A 629 62.18 -24.32 -26.96
C ASN A 629 61.09 -24.85 -27.93
N ILE A 630 59.83 -24.41 -27.82
CA ILE A 630 58.65 -25.06 -28.45
C ILE A 630 57.84 -24.11 -29.35
N THR A 631 57.39 -24.55 -30.54
CA THR A 631 56.62 -23.74 -31.51
C THR A 631 55.35 -24.45 -32.04
N ALA A 632 54.29 -23.68 -32.36
CA ALA A 632 52.98 -24.17 -32.84
C ALA A 632 52.72 -23.91 -34.34
N SER A 633 52.02 -24.83 -35.04
CA SER A 633 51.70 -24.76 -36.48
C SER A 633 50.46 -25.60 -36.88
N ASN A 634 49.94 -25.46 -38.12
CA ASN A 634 48.86 -26.29 -38.71
C ASN A 634 47.50 -26.27 -37.97
N LEU A 635 46.79 -25.13 -37.94
CA LEU A 635 45.45 -25.01 -37.34
C LEU A 635 44.35 -25.70 -38.19
N THR A 636 43.46 -26.46 -37.55
CA THR A 636 42.19 -26.95 -38.14
C THR A 636 41.00 -26.72 -37.21
N VAL A 637 39.79 -26.44 -37.75
CA VAL A 637 38.54 -26.24 -36.98
C VAL A 637 37.36 -26.92 -37.69
N THR A 638 36.57 -27.74 -37.00
CA THR A 638 35.42 -28.49 -37.58
C THR A 638 34.34 -28.78 -36.53
N PRO A 639 33.02 -28.70 -36.85
CA PRO A 639 32.42 -28.09 -38.05
C PRO A 639 32.47 -26.55 -38.00
N THR A 640 32.45 -25.90 -39.17
CA THR A 640 32.50 -24.42 -39.28
C THR A 640 31.12 -23.75 -39.35
N SER A 641 30.02 -24.51 -39.24
CA SER A 641 28.66 -23.94 -39.10
C SER A 641 27.65 -24.89 -38.43
N GLY A 642 26.59 -24.36 -37.81
CA GLY A 642 25.52 -25.15 -37.17
C GLY A 642 24.51 -24.34 -36.32
N VAL A 643 23.70 -25.03 -35.50
CA VAL A 643 22.64 -24.42 -34.64
C VAL A 643 23.07 -24.46 -33.16
N ALA A 644 22.74 -23.43 -32.38
CA ALA A 644 23.06 -23.34 -30.97
C ALA A 644 22.27 -24.37 -30.12
N PRO A 645 22.91 -25.08 -29.19
CA PRO A 645 24.35 -25.12 -28.95
C PRO A 645 25.13 -25.95 -30.00
N LEU A 646 26.21 -25.40 -30.58
CA LEU A 646 27.07 -26.10 -31.56
C LEU A 646 28.42 -26.52 -30.94
N ASN A 647 28.76 -27.80 -30.99
CA ASN A 647 30.07 -28.30 -30.54
C ASN A 647 31.08 -28.24 -31.68
N VAL A 648 32.20 -27.53 -31.47
CA VAL A 648 33.31 -27.40 -32.42
C VAL A 648 34.62 -27.96 -31.86
N THR A 649 35.44 -28.54 -32.73
CA THR A 649 36.76 -29.06 -32.42
C THR A 649 37.82 -28.24 -33.15
N ALA A 650 38.84 -27.75 -32.43
CA ALA A 650 39.98 -26.99 -32.97
C ALA A 650 41.30 -27.66 -32.59
N SER A 651 42.26 -27.83 -33.52
CA SER A 651 43.54 -28.48 -33.24
C SER A 651 44.73 -27.83 -33.95
N CYS A 652 45.93 -27.95 -33.36
CA CYS A 652 47.21 -27.54 -33.96
C CYS A 652 48.37 -28.47 -33.55
N THR A 653 49.56 -28.30 -34.15
CA THR A 653 50.77 -29.14 -33.96
C THR A 653 51.90 -28.35 -33.29
N LEU A 654 52.54 -28.91 -32.26
CA LEU A 654 53.58 -28.32 -31.40
C LEU A 654 54.93 -29.08 -31.56
N THR A 655 56.08 -28.40 -31.64
CA THR A 655 57.42 -29.02 -31.79
C THR A 655 58.49 -28.42 -30.86
N ASN A 656 59.26 -29.22 -30.10
CA ASN A 656 60.29 -28.78 -29.11
C ASN A 656 61.74 -29.07 -29.55
N THR A 657 62.65 -28.10 -29.44
CA THR A 657 64.07 -28.20 -29.84
C THR A 657 65.11 -28.07 -28.71
N GLY A 658 64.75 -28.12 -27.41
CA GLY A 658 65.70 -27.99 -26.27
C GLY A 658 66.02 -29.30 -25.50
N ASP A 659 66.92 -29.25 -24.50
CA ASP A 659 67.50 -30.45 -23.83
C ASP A 659 66.62 -31.09 -22.73
N VAL A 660 65.61 -30.36 -22.28
CA VAL A 660 64.60 -30.86 -21.35
C VAL A 660 63.25 -30.81 -22.04
N ALA A 661 62.35 -31.72 -21.67
CA ALA A 661 60.96 -31.61 -22.06
C ALA A 661 60.44 -30.24 -21.59
N GLY A 662 59.70 -29.57 -22.46
CA GLY A 662 59.08 -28.30 -22.13
C GLY A 662 57.58 -28.44 -22.21
N ASP A 663 56.90 -27.71 -21.34
CA ASP A 663 55.47 -27.55 -21.41
C ASP A 663 55.17 -26.37 -22.32
N TYR A 664 54.33 -26.61 -23.32
CA TYR A 664 53.79 -25.55 -24.17
C TYR A 664 52.30 -25.48 -23.95
N THR A 665 51.84 -24.33 -23.48
CA THR A 665 50.41 -24.05 -23.30
C THR A 665 49.88 -23.49 -24.60
N ALA A 666 49.14 -24.33 -25.32
CA ALA A 666 48.39 -23.87 -26.46
C ALA A 666 47.09 -23.22 -25.99
N GLU A 667 46.74 -22.06 -26.53
CA GLU A 667 45.57 -21.28 -26.16
C GLU A 667 44.57 -21.27 -27.31
N LEU A 668 43.45 -21.95 -27.13
CA LEU A 668 42.27 -21.77 -27.99
C LEU A 668 41.70 -20.37 -27.75
N MET A 669 41.72 -19.55 -28.79
CA MET A 669 41.07 -18.25 -28.80
C MET A 669 39.83 -18.26 -29.68
N ILE A 670 38.77 -17.61 -29.20
CA ILE A 670 37.56 -17.33 -29.95
C ILE A 670 37.33 -15.81 -29.96
N ASN A 671 37.22 -15.23 -31.15
CA ASN A 671 37.14 -13.77 -31.37
C ASN A 671 38.29 -13.01 -30.71
N GLY A 672 39.49 -13.61 -30.68
CA GLY A 672 40.69 -13.02 -30.07
C GLY A 672 40.74 -13.13 -28.54
N ILE A 673 39.79 -13.82 -27.90
CA ILE A 673 39.78 -14.06 -26.45
C ILE A 673 40.14 -15.52 -26.19
N VAL A 674 41.11 -15.78 -25.32
CA VAL A 674 41.47 -17.13 -24.85
C VAL A 674 40.27 -17.73 -24.10
N VAL A 675 39.71 -18.83 -24.62
CA VAL A 675 38.52 -19.50 -24.05
C VAL A 675 38.82 -20.86 -23.45
N ALA A 676 39.94 -21.45 -23.83
CA ALA A 676 40.49 -22.66 -23.26
C ALA A 676 41.99 -22.67 -23.54
N ASN A 677 42.76 -23.32 -22.69
CA ASN A 677 44.15 -23.58 -22.95
C ASN A 677 44.47 -25.01 -22.54
N GLN A 678 45.46 -25.60 -23.18
CA GLN A 678 45.92 -26.95 -22.91
C GLN A 678 47.42 -26.93 -22.96
N THR A 679 48.02 -27.18 -21.82
CA THR A 679 49.44 -27.41 -21.69
C THR A 679 49.77 -28.83 -22.12
N VAL A 680 50.66 -28.95 -23.09
CA VAL A 680 51.17 -30.23 -23.58
C VAL A 680 52.67 -30.25 -23.34
N THR A 681 53.13 -31.25 -22.60
CA THR A 681 54.55 -31.54 -22.47
C THR A 681 55.05 -32.12 -23.79
N VAL A 682 55.93 -31.39 -24.47
CA VAL A 682 56.59 -31.84 -25.68
C VAL A 682 58.02 -32.22 -25.27
N GLY A 683 58.34 -33.51 -25.36
CA GLY A 683 59.66 -34.04 -25.04
C GLY A 683 60.77 -33.37 -25.86
N ALA A 684 62.01 -33.48 -25.39
CA ALA A 684 63.16 -32.95 -26.12
C ALA A 684 63.20 -33.54 -27.55
N GLY A 685 63.09 -32.69 -28.57
CA GLY A 685 63.07 -33.10 -29.99
C GLY A 685 61.73 -33.64 -30.53
N GLU A 686 60.65 -33.60 -29.74
CA GLU A 686 59.34 -34.21 -30.08
C GLU A 686 58.39 -33.24 -30.83
N THR A 687 57.42 -33.79 -31.58
CA THR A 687 56.27 -33.07 -32.14
C THR A 687 54.95 -33.72 -31.66
N LYS A 688 53.95 -32.93 -31.22
CA LYS A 688 52.64 -33.38 -30.73
C LYS A 688 51.47 -32.56 -31.27
N THR A 689 50.29 -33.17 -31.42
CA THR A 689 49.04 -32.45 -31.77
C THR A 689 48.23 -32.16 -30.51
N VAL A 690 47.70 -30.94 -30.40
CA VAL A 690 46.79 -30.51 -29.32
C VAL A 690 45.41 -30.24 -29.89
N THR A 691 44.34 -30.60 -29.17
CA THR A 691 42.95 -30.53 -29.65
C THR A 691 42.01 -30.05 -28.56
N PHE A 692 41.15 -29.08 -28.90
CA PHE A 692 40.14 -28.48 -28.03
C PHE A 692 38.74 -28.75 -28.55
N ASN A 693 37.81 -29.06 -27.66
CA ASN A 693 36.38 -29.13 -27.96
C ASN A 693 35.64 -28.01 -27.22
N ARG A 694 34.77 -27.25 -27.90
CA ARG A 694 34.01 -26.15 -27.30
C ARG A 694 32.60 -26.06 -27.86
N THR A 695 31.63 -25.81 -26.98
CA THR A 695 30.24 -25.52 -27.35
C THR A 695 30.04 -24.02 -27.52
N LEU A 696 29.47 -23.61 -28.65
CA LEU A 696 29.21 -22.21 -29.01
C LEU A 696 27.70 -21.91 -29.02
N GLY A 697 27.33 -20.75 -28.47
CA GLY A 697 25.99 -20.18 -28.56
C GLY A 697 25.73 -19.55 -29.93
N ALA A 698 24.60 -18.86 -30.11
CA ALA A 698 24.30 -18.21 -31.39
C ALA A 698 25.21 -16.99 -31.64
N GLY A 699 25.82 -16.92 -32.81
CA GLY A 699 26.75 -15.85 -33.20
C GLY A 699 27.72 -16.26 -34.32
N THR A 700 28.60 -15.35 -34.73
CA THR A 700 29.75 -15.65 -35.61
C THR A 700 31.04 -15.52 -34.79
N TYR A 701 31.93 -16.50 -34.95
CA TYR A 701 33.10 -16.69 -34.11
C TYR A 701 34.35 -16.93 -34.97
N ASN A 702 35.46 -16.25 -34.69
CA ASN A 702 36.77 -16.51 -35.27
C ASN A 702 37.57 -17.40 -34.31
N VAL A 703 37.83 -18.64 -34.69
CA VAL A 703 38.49 -19.63 -33.84
C VAL A 703 39.95 -19.77 -34.25
N THR A 704 40.89 -19.64 -33.32
CA THR A 704 42.34 -19.81 -33.55
C THR A 704 43.03 -20.46 -32.35
N ILE A 705 44.26 -20.93 -32.54
CA ILE A 705 45.16 -21.38 -31.47
C ILE A 705 46.48 -20.61 -31.60
N ASP A 706 46.94 -19.98 -30.51
CA ASP A 706 48.25 -19.31 -30.39
C ASP A 706 48.64 -18.34 -31.51
N GLY A 707 47.67 -17.60 -32.04
CA GLY A 707 47.92 -16.58 -33.07
C GLY A 707 48.10 -17.13 -34.49
N LEU A 708 47.84 -18.42 -34.71
CA LEU A 708 47.67 -18.98 -36.06
C LEU A 708 46.49 -18.29 -36.80
N ALA A 709 46.47 -18.33 -38.13
CA ALA A 709 45.43 -17.63 -38.91
C ALA A 709 44.01 -18.13 -38.54
N PRO A 710 43.08 -17.27 -38.08
CA PRO A 710 41.77 -17.72 -37.58
C PRO A 710 40.86 -18.35 -38.63
N ILE A 711 40.06 -19.33 -38.21
CA ILE A 711 39.00 -19.97 -39.01
C ILE A 711 37.62 -19.52 -38.48
N ALA A 712 36.76 -19.01 -39.36
CA ALA A 712 35.42 -18.53 -38.98
C ALA A 712 34.42 -19.68 -38.80
N VAL A 713 33.57 -19.57 -37.77
CA VAL A 713 32.50 -20.49 -37.40
C VAL A 713 31.20 -19.72 -37.19
N SER A 714 30.10 -20.14 -37.82
CA SER A 714 28.78 -19.47 -37.72
C SER A 714 27.72 -20.34 -37.04
N VAL A 715 27.03 -19.81 -36.03
CA VAL A 715 26.04 -20.53 -35.19
C VAL A 715 24.70 -19.77 -35.09
N THR A 716 23.57 -20.42 -35.34
CA THR A 716 22.23 -19.78 -35.33
C THR A 716 21.40 -20.05 -34.04
N PRO A 717 20.50 -19.15 -33.56
CA PRO A 717 19.70 -19.33 -32.33
C PRO A 717 18.68 -20.48 -32.35
N ALA A 718 18.36 -21.06 -31.19
CA ALA A 718 17.25 -22.02 -31.01
C ALA A 718 15.88 -21.30 -30.94
N GLY A 719 14.87 -21.77 -31.69
CA GLY A 719 13.53 -21.18 -31.71
C GLY A 719 12.62 -21.66 -30.56
N VAL A 720 11.50 -20.97 -30.33
CA VAL A 720 10.41 -21.38 -29.42
C VAL A 720 9.62 -22.51 -30.06
N SER A 721 9.52 -23.66 -29.39
CA SER A 721 8.77 -24.79 -29.93
C SER A 721 7.27 -24.52 -29.93
N LEU A 722 6.53 -25.24 -30.78
CA LEU A 722 5.07 -25.12 -30.81
C LEU A 722 4.43 -25.61 -29.50
N GLY A 723 5.02 -26.59 -28.82
CA GLY A 723 4.54 -27.08 -27.52
C GLY A 723 4.61 -26.01 -26.44
N ASP A 724 5.73 -25.27 -26.38
CA ASP A 724 5.90 -24.18 -25.41
C ASP A 724 4.90 -23.04 -25.65
N LEU A 725 4.61 -22.75 -26.92
CA LEU A 725 3.60 -21.76 -27.29
C LEU A 725 2.17 -22.19 -26.94
N VAL A 726 1.86 -23.49 -27.04
CA VAL A 726 0.56 -24.04 -26.60
C VAL A 726 0.39 -23.86 -25.09
N SER A 727 1.40 -24.18 -24.29
CA SER A 727 1.37 -23.98 -22.84
C SER A 727 1.16 -22.51 -22.47
N ALA A 728 1.90 -21.61 -23.11
CA ALA A 728 1.76 -20.16 -22.90
C ALA A 728 0.36 -19.65 -23.29
N ALA A 729 -0.20 -20.15 -24.40
CA ALA A 729 -1.54 -19.80 -24.85
C ALA A 729 -2.61 -20.25 -23.84
N ASN A 730 -2.52 -21.46 -23.31
CA ASN A 730 -3.46 -21.95 -22.30
C ASN A 730 -3.44 -21.11 -21.02
N MET A 731 -2.25 -20.69 -20.55
CA MET A 731 -2.13 -19.82 -19.38
C MET A 731 -2.76 -18.44 -19.60
N VAL A 732 -2.47 -17.80 -20.75
CA VAL A 732 -3.03 -16.48 -21.08
C VAL A 732 -4.55 -16.56 -21.27
N LYS A 733 -5.05 -17.66 -21.85
CA LYS A 733 -6.48 -17.92 -22.00
C LYS A 733 -7.18 -17.98 -20.64
N ALA A 734 -6.70 -18.84 -19.72
CA ALA A 734 -7.27 -18.99 -18.39
C ALA A 734 -7.25 -17.68 -17.59
N TYR A 735 -6.18 -16.89 -17.71
CA TYR A 735 -6.10 -15.57 -17.09
C TYR A 735 -7.18 -14.61 -17.61
N HIS A 736 -7.38 -14.55 -18.93
CA HIS A 736 -8.39 -13.67 -19.52
C HIS A 736 -9.82 -14.10 -19.14
N GLU A 737 -10.11 -15.39 -19.14
CA GLU A 737 -11.43 -15.93 -18.77
C GLU A 737 -11.77 -15.63 -17.30
N ARG A 738 -10.77 -15.59 -16.41
CA ARG A 738 -10.96 -15.27 -14.99
C ARG A 738 -11.11 -13.78 -14.68
N TYR A 739 -10.36 -12.92 -15.36
CA TYR A 739 -10.22 -11.50 -14.98
C TYR A 739 -10.74 -10.50 -16.00
N GLY A 740 -11.23 -10.95 -17.17
CA GLY A 740 -11.72 -10.07 -18.23
C GLY A 740 -10.64 -9.23 -18.95
N ARG A 741 -9.35 -9.42 -18.63
CA ARG A 741 -8.20 -8.66 -19.19
C ARG A 741 -6.97 -9.54 -19.45
N LEU A 742 -6.01 -9.06 -20.24
CA LEU A 742 -4.76 -9.78 -20.52
C LEU A 742 -3.70 -9.54 -19.42
N PRO A 743 -2.76 -10.48 -19.19
CA PRO A 743 -1.59 -10.23 -18.35
C PRO A 743 -0.60 -9.28 -19.05
N SER A 744 0.30 -8.67 -18.28
CA SER A 744 1.34 -7.77 -18.83
C SER A 744 2.48 -8.52 -19.53
N ARG A 745 2.82 -9.73 -19.07
CA ARG A 745 3.86 -10.62 -19.60
C ARG A 745 3.45 -12.09 -19.50
N VAL A 746 4.15 -12.95 -20.24
CA VAL A 746 4.08 -14.43 -20.12
C VAL A 746 5.48 -15.02 -20.10
N VAL A 747 5.70 -16.07 -19.31
CA VAL A 747 6.96 -16.81 -19.26
C VAL A 747 6.88 -17.99 -20.22
N ILE A 748 7.86 -18.14 -21.12
CA ILE A 748 7.98 -19.27 -22.04
C ILE A 748 9.42 -19.79 -21.96
N VAL A 749 9.61 -21.03 -21.51
CA VAL A 749 10.93 -21.66 -21.29
C VAL A 749 11.88 -20.76 -20.46
N GLY A 750 11.37 -20.26 -19.32
CA GLY A 750 12.15 -19.41 -18.40
C GLY A 750 12.41 -17.97 -18.87
N GLN A 751 11.93 -17.59 -20.05
CA GLN A 751 12.14 -16.24 -20.63
C GLN A 751 10.85 -15.42 -20.59
N ASN A 752 10.96 -14.12 -20.29
CA ASN A 752 9.84 -13.20 -20.17
C ASN A 752 9.47 -12.55 -21.52
N TYR A 753 8.26 -12.80 -22.01
CA TYR A 753 7.74 -12.21 -23.25
C TYR A 753 6.64 -11.18 -22.96
N THR A 754 6.73 -10.03 -23.62
CA THR A 754 5.63 -9.04 -23.65
C THR A 754 4.46 -9.55 -24.49
N MET A 755 3.26 -8.97 -24.31
CA MET A 755 2.11 -9.32 -25.15
C MET A 755 2.31 -9.01 -26.64
N SER A 756 3.16 -8.02 -26.98
CA SER A 756 3.55 -7.73 -28.37
C SER A 756 4.41 -8.83 -28.97
N GLN A 757 5.38 -9.34 -28.21
CA GLN A 757 6.22 -10.46 -28.64
C GLN A 757 5.42 -11.76 -28.71
N LEU A 758 4.51 -11.97 -27.76
CA LEU A 758 3.59 -13.11 -27.79
C LEU A 758 2.70 -13.07 -29.04
N LEU A 759 2.16 -11.89 -29.42
CA LEU A 759 1.36 -11.75 -30.63
C LEU A 759 2.14 -12.17 -31.89
N TYR A 760 3.41 -11.77 -31.99
CA TYR A 760 4.28 -12.21 -33.09
C TYR A 760 4.43 -13.74 -33.13
N LEU A 761 4.75 -14.36 -32.00
CA LEU A 761 4.95 -15.80 -31.93
C LEU A 761 3.67 -16.58 -32.28
N LEU A 762 2.52 -16.17 -31.75
CA LEU A 762 1.23 -16.82 -32.00
C LEU A 762 0.78 -16.68 -33.47
N THR A 763 0.97 -15.50 -34.07
CA THR A 763 0.63 -15.26 -35.48
C THR A 763 1.57 -16.01 -36.43
N LYS A 764 2.87 -16.04 -36.13
CA LYS A 764 3.85 -16.84 -36.89
C LYS A 764 3.55 -18.33 -36.78
N ALA A 765 3.21 -18.83 -35.60
CA ALA A 765 2.76 -20.22 -35.42
C ALA A 765 1.51 -20.51 -36.23
N THR A 766 0.52 -19.61 -36.22
CA THR A 766 -0.72 -19.78 -36.98
C THR A 766 -0.45 -19.91 -38.49
N VAL A 767 0.40 -19.05 -39.06
CA VAL A 767 0.78 -19.12 -40.47
C VAL A 767 1.58 -20.40 -40.78
N ASN A 768 2.54 -20.75 -39.93
CA ASN A 768 3.38 -21.93 -40.10
C ASN A 768 2.55 -23.22 -40.06
N ILE A 769 1.67 -23.38 -39.07
CA ILE A 769 0.76 -24.53 -38.95
C ILE A 769 -0.12 -24.66 -40.19
N ASN A 770 -0.60 -23.54 -40.75
CA ASN A 770 -1.46 -23.56 -41.93
C ASN A 770 -0.79 -24.20 -43.16
N VAL A 771 0.54 -24.13 -43.25
CA VAL A 771 1.34 -24.73 -44.33
C VAL A 771 2.05 -26.02 -43.89
N GLY A 772 1.70 -26.57 -42.72
CA GLY A 772 2.30 -27.80 -42.19
C GLY A 772 3.72 -27.64 -41.62
N ASN A 773 4.19 -26.40 -41.43
CA ASN A 773 5.49 -26.13 -40.81
C ASN A 773 5.35 -26.10 -39.29
N LEU A 774 6.01 -27.04 -38.60
CA LEU A 774 6.02 -27.13 -37.13
C LEU A 774 7.38 -26.78 -36.52
N SER A 775 8.30 -26.23 -37.32
CA SER A 775 9.64 -25.86 -36.85
C SER A 775 9.57 -24.78 -35.75
N PRO A 776 10.49 -24.83 -34.77
CA PRO A 776 10.59 -23.80 -33.74
C PRO A 776 10.71 -22.39 -34.34
N ILE A 777 10.07 -21.42 -33.69
CA ILE A 777 9.97 -20.04 -34.17
C ILE A 777 11.01 -19.19 -33.44
N ALA A 778 11.93 -18.58 -34.18
CA ALA A 778 12.90 -17.66 -33.59
C ALA A 778 12.18 -16.45 -32.93
N PRO A 779 12.45 -16.15 -31.64
CA PRO A 779 11.98 -14.92 -31.02
C PRO A 779 12.40 -13.66 -31.79
N ARG A 780 11.54 -12.64 -31.78
CA ARG A 780 11.82 -11.32 -32.35
C ARG A 780 11.48 -10.24 -31.32
N ALA A 781 12.25 -9.15 -31.28
CA ALA A 781 11.90 -7.96 -30.52
C ALA A 781 10.72 -7.23 -31.18
N VAL A 782 9.68 -6.89 -30.40
CA VAL A 782 8.47 -6.24 -30.90
C VAL A 782 8.00 -5.17 -29.91
N GLY A 783 7.97 -3.91 -30.35
CA GLY A 783 7.48 -2.78 -29.57
C GLY A 783 5.96 -2.81 -29.30
N ALA A 784 5.51 -2.04 -28.31
CA ALA A 784 4.10 -1.87 -27.98
C ALA A 784 3.31 -1.12 -29.08
N PRO A 785 1.99 -1.34 -29.21
CA PRO A 785 1.13 -0.48 -30.03
C PRO A 785 1.12 0.95 -29.46
N THR A 786 0.97 1.96 -30.31
CA THR A 786 1.00 3.37 -29.86
C THR A 786 -0.36 3.90 -29.40
N ALA A 787 -1.45 3.34 -29.91
CA ALA A 787 -2.81 3.73 -29.56
C ALA A 787 -3.77 2.56 -29.83
N PRO A 788 -3.77 1.50 -29.01
CA PRO A 788 -4.57 0.31 -29.25
C PRO A 788 -6.06 0.64 -29.15
N GLY A 789 -6.76 0.57 -30.28
CA GLY A 789 -8.17 0.93 -30.39
C GLY A 789 -8.77 0.46 -31.72
N GLY A 790 -10.06 0.14 -31.71
CA GLY A 790 -10.77 -0.39 -32.86
C GLY A 790 -12.27 -0.55 -32.59
N SER A 791 -13.06 -0.56 -33.67
CA SER A 791 -14.50 -0.78 -33.64
C SER A 791 -14.83 -2.03 -34.46
N TYR A 792 -15.54 -2.97 -33.86
CA TYR A 792 -15.83 -4.28 -34.42
C TYR A 792 -17.18 -4.82 -33.96
N ARG A 793 -17.70 -5.80 -34.70
CA ARG A 793 -18.90 -6.55 -34.34
C ARG A 793 -18.55 -7.99 -33.96
N SER A 794 -19.28 -8.55 -33.01
CA SER A 794 -19.15 -9.97 -32.65
C SER A 794 -19.51 -10.85 -33.84
N GLY A 795 -18.77 -11.94 -34.03
CA GLY A 795 -19.00 -12.82 -35.18
C GLY A 795 -17.93 -13.89 -35.35
N ARG A 796 -18.10 -14.72 -36.37
CA ARG A 796 -17.14 -15.77 -36.73
C ARG A 796 -16.18 -15.27 -37.79
N LEU A 797 -14.88 -15.33 -37.50
CA LEU A 797 -13.82 -15.13 -38.47
C LEU A 797 -13.30 -16.51 -38.92
N TYR A 798 -13.48 -16.83 -40.20
CA TYR A 798 -13.14 -18.15 -40.76
C TYR A 798 -11.63 -18.32 -40.98
N LYS A 799 -11.19 -19.59 -41.10
CA LYS A 799 -9.78 -19.97 -41.23
C LYS A 799 -8.98 -19.16 -42.25
N SER A 800 -9.45 -19.07 -43.49
CA SER A 800 -8.75 -18.28 -44.52
C SER A 800 -8.57 -16.82 -44.10
N ALA A 801 -9.56 -16.23 -43.44
CA ALA A 801 -9.53 -14.84 -43.01
C ALA A 801 -8.58 -14.60 -41.83
N TYR A 802 -8.64 -15.40 -40.75
CA TYR A 802 -7.72 -15.18 -39.63
C TYR A 802 -6.27 -15.58 -39.96
N VAL A 803 -6.03 -16.52 -40.88
CA VAL A 803 -4.66 -16.81 -41.36
C VAL A 803 -4.13 -15.63 -42.16
N GLN A 804 -4.95 -15.02 -43.01
CA GLN A 804 -4.56 -13.81 -43.75
C GLN A 804 -4.27 -12.64 -42.80
N VAL A 805 -5.09 -12.45 -41.76
CA VAL A 805 -4.84 -11.44 -40.73
C VAL A 805 -3.51 -11.69 -40.01
N ALA A 806 -3.17 -12.96 -39.74
CA ALA A 806 -1.90 -13.31 -39.11
C ALA A 806 -0.72 -12.90 -40.00
N ALA A 807 -0.79 -13.21 -41.30
CA ALA A 807 0.21 -12.79 -42.27
C ALA A 807 0.35 -11.26 -42.33
N ASN A 808 -0.76 -10.52 -42.33
CA ASN A 808 -0.73 -9.06 -42.35
C ASN A 808 -0.11 -8.46 -41.07
N ILE A 809 -0.38 -9.04 -39.91
CA ILE A 809 0.24 -8.64 -38.63
C ILE A 809 1.75 -8.87 -38.69
N LEU A 810 2.20 -10.00 -39.22
CA LEU A 810 3.63 -10.29 -39.38
C LEU A 810 4.30 -9.26 -40.30
N SER A 811 3.72 -8.98 -41.47
CA SER A 811 4.22 -7.94 -42.37
C SER A 811 4.26 -6.55 -41.73
N PHE A 812 3.29 -6.22 -40.89
CA PHE A 812 3.29 -4.97 -40.12
C PHE A 812 4.46 -4.92 -39.13
N ILE A 813 4.65 -5.99 -38.34
CA ILE A 813 5.76 -6.08 -37.37
C ILE A 813 7.10 -6.03 -38.09
N ASP A 814 7.21 -6.67 -39.26
CA ASP A 814 8.40 -6.64 -40.09
C ASP A 814 8.75 -5.23 -40.55
N SER A 815 7.72 -4.43 -40.91
CA SER A 815 7.88 -3.06 -41.42
C SER A 815 8.10 -2.02 -40.33
N TYR A 816 7.47 -2.17 -39.16
CA TYR A 816 7.42 -1.11 -38.15
C TYR A 816 8.08 -1.48 -36.81
N GLY A 817 8.55 -2.72 -36.64
CA GLY A 817 9.21 -3.17 -35.41
C GLY A 817 8.31 -3.19 -34.16
N ARG A 818 6.99 -3.00 -34.31
CA ARG A 818 6.00 -2.93 -33.22
C ARG A 818 4.70 -3.63 -33.57
N ALA A 819 3.91 -3.99 -32.56
CA ALA A 819 2.59 -4.56 -32.76
C ALA A 819 1.59 -3.50 -33.29
N PRO A 820 0.62 -3.89 -34.13
CA PRO A 820 -0.37 -2.97 -34.66
C PRO A 820 -1.40 -2.57 -33.59
N ASN A 821 -1.94 -1.36 -33.71
CA ASN A 821 -3.03 -0.88 -32.85
C ASN A 821 -4.31 -1.72 -33.01
N TYR A 822 -4.55 -2.20 -34.22
CA TYR A 822 -5.68 -3.04 -34.63
C TYR A 822 -5.35 -3.78 -35.93
N ALA A 823 -6.15 -4.79 -36.29
CA ALA A 823 -6.14 -5.39 -37.63
C ALA A 823 -7.54 -5.30 -38.26
N SER A 824 -7.57 -4.93 -39.54
CA SER A 824 -8.83 -4.81 -40.30
C SER A 824 -9.31 -6.19 -40.76
N THR A 825 -10.57 -6.47 -40.51
CA THR A 825 -11.25 -7.72 -40.90
C THR A 825 -12.64 -7.43 -41.46
N SER A 826 -13.32 -8.45 -41.98
CA SER A 826 -14.74 -8.33 -42.34
C SER A 826 -15.64 -7.97 -41.16
N LEU A 827 -15.21 -8.18 -39.91
CA LEU A 827 -15.92 -7.84 -38.68
C LEU A 827 -15.57 -6.45 -38.13
N GLY A 828 -14.71 -5.69 -38.82
CA GLY A 828 -14.24 -4.37 -38.39
C GLY A 828 -12.77 -4.37 -37.95
N ARG A 829 -12.38 -3.32 -37.22
CA ARG A 829 -11.01 -3.09 -36.72
C ARG A 829 -10.86 -3.77 -35.36
N ILE A 830 -10.27 -4.96 -35.36
CA ILE A 830 -10.07 -5.74 -34.12
C ILE A 830 -8.87 -5.15 -33.36
N PRO A 831 -9.04 -4.62 -32.13
CA PRO A 831 -7.97 -3.96 -31.39
C PRO A 831 -6.91 -4.96 -30.89
N PHE A 832 -5.70 -4.46 -30.63
CA PHE A 832 -4.52 -5.24 -30.19
C PHE A 832 -4.82 -6.30 -29.11
N GLN A 833 -5.48 -5.93 -28.02
CA GLN A 833 -5.77 -6.84 -26.90
C GLN A 833 -6.67 -8.00 -27.35
N ARG A 834 -7.63 -7.72 -28.25
CA ARG A 834 -8.49 -8.75 -28.83
C ARG A 834 -7.74 -9.63 -29.82
N LEU A 835 -6.77 -9.10 -30.57
CA LEU A 835 -5.92 -9.90 -31.46
C LEU A 835 -5.06 -10.89 -30.67
N VAL A 836 -4.42 -10.45 -29.60
CA VAL A 836 -3.63 -11.34 -28.71
C VAL A 836 -4.53 -12.46 -28.21
N TYR A 837 -5.70 -12.14 -27.65
CA TYR A 837 -6.61 -13.15 -27.14
C TYR A 837 -7.16 -14.08 -28.24
N MET A 838 -7.46 -13.55 -29.43
CA MET A 838 -7.92 -14.34 -30.57
C MET A 838 -6.88 -15.40 -30.96
N TYR A 839 -5.61 -15.01 -31.15
CA TYR A 839 -4.56 -15.95 -31.54
C TYR A 839 -4.15 -16.89 -30.40
N THR A 840 -4.29 -16.46 -29.15
CA THR A 840 -4.18 -17.34 -27.98
C THR A 840 -5.20 -18.48 -28.08
N LYS A 841 -6.47 -18.18 -28.36
CA LYS A 841 -7.51 -19.21 -28.54
C LYS A 841 -7.21 -20.14 -29.70
N ILE A 842 -6.68 -19.62 -30.82
CA ILE A 842 -6.33 -20.41 -32.00
C ILE A 842 -5.22 -21.43 -31.67
N ILE A 843 -4.15 -21.00 -30.99
CA ILE A 843 -3.03 -21.87 -30.66
C ILE A 843 -3.39 -22.85 -29.53
N ALA A 844 -4.18 -22.43 -28.54
CA ALA A 844 -4.75 -23.34 -27.53
C ALA A 844 -5.62 -24.44 -28.18
N PHE A 845 -6.47 -24.07 -29.14
CA PHE A 845 -7.27 -25.04 -29.90
C PHE A 845 -6.38 -26.02 -30.67
N TYR A 846 -5.33 -25.54 -31.34
CA TYR A 846 -4.38 -26.42 -32.02
C TYR A 846 -3.74 -27.42 -31.05
N GLY A 847 -3.37 -26.98 -29.85
CA GLY A 847 -2.80 -27.85 -28.81
C GLY A 847 -3.69 -29.04 -28.44
N THR A 848 -5.01 -28.86 -28.48
CA THR A 848 -5.99 -29.93 -28.17
C THR A 848 -6.33 -30.79 -29.40
N TYR A 849 -6.48 -30.18 -30.58
CA TYR A 849 -7.07 -30.84 -31.74
C TYR A 849 -6.09 -31.11 -32.89
N HIS A 850 -4.82 -30.71 -32.75
CA HIS A 850 -3.76 -30.84 -33.75
C HIS A 850 -4.13 -30.32 -35.14
N ARG A 851 -5.02 -29.33 -35.19
CA ARG A 851 -5.46 -28.63 -36.41
C ARG A 851 -5.90 -27.22 -36.06
N LEU A 852 -5.81 -26.30 -37.03
CA LEU A 852 -6.38 -24.96 -36.86
C LEU A 852 -7.92 -25.01 -36.85
N PRO A 853 -8.61 -24.14 -36.07
CA PRO A 853 -10.06 -24.14 -35.98
C PRO A 853 -10.71 -23.65 -37.29
N ASN A 854 -11.89 -24.18 -37.67
CA ASN A 854 -12.56 -23.74 -38.90
C ASN A 854 -12.96 -22.25 -38.86
N TYR A 855 -13.22 -21.74 -37.66
CA TYR A 855 -13.44 -20.34 -37.37
C TYR A 855 -13.03 -20.02 -35.93
N VAL A 856 -12.80 -18.74 -35.63
CA VAL A 856 -12.66 -18.21 -34.27
C VAL A 856 -13.76 -17.18 -34.05
N THR A 857 -14.35 -17.17 -32.86
CA THR A 857 -15.32 -16.13 -32.46
C THR A 857 -14.57 -14.92 -31.93
N ILE A 858 -14.90 -13.75 -32.45
CA ILE A 858 -14.47 -12.44 -31.94
C ILE A 858 -15.44 -11.95 -30.89
#